data_AF-A0A937WI08-F1
#
_entry.id   AF-A0A937WI08-F1
#
_cell.length_a   1.000
_cell.length_b   1.000
_cell.length_c   1.000
_cell.angle_alpha   90.00
_cell.angle_beta   90.00
_cell.angle_gamma   90.00
#
_symmetry.space_group_name_H-M   'P 1'
#
loop_
_entity.id
_entity.type
_entity.pdbx_description
1 polymer ?
#
loop_
_entity_poly.entity_id
_entity_poly.type
_entity_poly.pdbx_seq_one_letter_code
_entity_poly.pdbx_strand_id
1 'polypeptide(L)'
;MMYKKRIIMEIAIAGCLFATISILNIGNCYAFTSDDRLVATYYFYWYDVHSGCHFIDPDGSDALTDHPPDEFLDTYSYADVSWHKRELQDMMEAKIDIVLPVYWGDYTNKFWSIAGLTKLVEAQNELLSEGKNPPKIGMFYDTTALLIQNNDIPPDLTTDEGKILFYSMIKDFFDQIPSSLWAEIDGRPIMWLYSAGFVSAYDQSTFDFVIQQFQTDFGGKTLYIVREISWDVQTDNFYQFGSTLNGARLLGVSSVGPGYDDSAVYGRTPSYQDRLGGQFYIDNWKQAIAAGRNIVVVETWNELHEATEICHSKEYGRQYINLTRKFAEEFKEGFDYADASEVFINLGSGNTEQGLLQKARTQPDGQTEVAVQNRIEGVQPDLNSTPIPSHYVYFDVNDRFIHAQETEVWIAIEYFDDQEGFFVEYDSADASLPDIEQRYKDTEIVWLNGTEEWKIYIFHLSDAFFANRQNNFSDFRLSICCEKIQTFNRVWVSKTDPREMLSKIFPPSQILPQSLRWTTDSIVGIDFEEPNYIAGITEEPCADGETFPDMKADVECRRVPIRSSAGYGNYIYLNVNDSIVFNDGPTELWIAVEYFDESIGNLTLEYDTVGDRVPEDAFKLAEIVPFTDTKEWKIHIYHIPDAEFKNQANGADFRFSLGGMELYINRVWVVGHEPTLSELENFMLEERGQLADVSGNGTISAYDAALILQYVVGLIDEFPAESLLSPNTPQLQNYVVRAPFLRVHSGQRVRIPIIINDATGLRTGCVRLTYAPNILRPIEVTPGPLLAGFYWDYRISNGEARVAFAGVKLPQSGGNLFYVEFESLLAAEGSVSPLTIEHLQLNEAEQITVMNGSVEILPGQTVLLPNFPNPFNPETWIPYQLAEDVNVTTRIYDVTGQLVRTLELGQKLAGFYLSKEKAAYWDGRNELGEKISSGVYFYTIKAGNFIATRKMILMK
;
A
#
# COMPACT_ATOMS: atom_id res chain seq x y z
N MET A 1 2.15 41.48 -10.91
CA MET A 1 2.39 40.98 -9.53
C MET A 1 1.15 40.42 -8.83
N MET A 2 0.00 41.13 -8.74
CA MET A 2 -1.23 40.56 -8.13
C MET A 2 -1.87 39.41 -8.91
N TYR A 3 -1.73 39.39 -10.25
CA TYR A 3 -2.30 38.34 -11.11
C TYR A 3 -1.49 37.03 -11.05
N LYS A 4 -0.15 37.12 -10.99
CA LYS A 4 0.75 35.96 -10.76
C LYS A 4 0.51 35.29 -9.39
N LYS A 5 0.19 36.08 -8.35
CA LYS A 5 -0.14 35.55 -7.01
C LYS A 5 -1.46 34.77 -6.96
N ARG A 6 -2.42 35.09 -7.84
CA ARG A 6 -3.72 34.40 -7.92
C ARG A 6 -3.62 33.06 -8.65
N ILE A 7 -2.84 33.02 -9.72
CA ILE A 7 -2.55 31.79 -10.50
C ILE A 7 -1.77 30.78 -9.64
N ILE A 8 -0.82 31.23 -8.83
CA ILE A 8 -0.07 30.36 -7.90
C ILE A 8 -0.98 29.78 -6.81
N MET A 9 -1.95 30.55 -6.32
CA MET A 9 -2.95 30.07 -5.35
C MET A 9 -3.92 29.09 -6.01
N GLU A 10 -4.27 29.29 -7.29
CA GLU A 10 -5.06 28.34 -8.08
C GLU A 10 -4.29 27.05 -8.39
N ILE A 11 -2.96 27.09 -8.58
CA ILE A 11 -2.10 25.92 -8.77
C ILE A 11 -1.92 25.14 -7.46
N ALA A 12 -1.69 25.82 -6.34
CA ALA A 12 -1.61 25.17 -5.02
C ALA A 12 -2.96 24.58 -4.57
N ILE A 13 -4.07 25.26 -4.89
CA ILE A 13 -5.43 24.76 -4.66
C ILE A 13 -5.76 23.60 -5.62
N ALA A 14 -5.30 23.63 -6.87
CA ALA A 14 -5.46 22.56 -7.83
C ALA A 14 -4.66 21.30 -7.45
N GLY A 15 -3.41 21.43 -7.01
CA GLY A 15 -2.60 20.30 -6.51
C GLY A 15 -3.25 19.58 -5.32
N CYS A 16 -3.84 20.33 -4.37
CA CYS A 16 -4.60 19.74 -3.27
C CYS A 16 -6.01 19.22 -3.66
N LEU A 17 -6.54 19.57 -4.84
CA LEU A 17 -7.85 19.14 -5.32
C LEU A 17 -7.79 17.97 -6.32
N PHE A 18 -6.64 17.70 -6.95
CA PHE A 18 -6.48 16.63 -7.95
C PHE A 18 -5.84 15.34 -7.39
N ALA A 19 -5.33 15.33 -6.16
CA ALA A 19 -5.05 14.10 -5.43
C ALA A 19 -6.36 13.47 -4.91
N THR A 20 -7.20 13.00 -5.82
CA THR A 20 -8.39 12.19 -5.54
C THR A 20 -8.50 11.09 -6.58
N ILE A 21 -7.83 9.96 -6.35
CA ILE A 21 -8.32 8.62 -6.76
C ILE A 21 -7.95 7.64 -5.63
N SER A 22 -8.94 6.82 -5.24
CA SER A 22 -8.87 5.67 -4.32
C SER A 22 -8.95 5.93 -2.80
N ILE A 23 -10.18 5.99 -2.26
CA ILE A 23 -10.87 4.89 -1.56
C ILE A 23 -12.08 5.47 -0.80
N LEU A 24 -13.26 5.05 -1.23
CA LEU A 24 -14.49 5.04 -0.44
C LEU A 24 -14.40 3.86 0.52
N ASN A 25 -14.52 4.09 1.84
CA ASN A 25 -15.49 3.38 2.68
C ASN A 25 -15.46 3.90 4.11
N ILE A 26 -16.51 4.65 4.48
CA ILE A 26 -16.94 4.83 5.86
C ILE A 26 -18.16 3.93 6.03
N GLY A 27 -18.12 3.04 7.04
CA GLY A 27 -19.33 2.64 7.76
C GLY A 27 -19.63 1.15 7.80
N ASN A 28 -18.94 0.42 8.68
CA ASN A 28 -19.51 -0.48 9.70
C ASN A 28 -18.37 -0.99 10.60
N CYS A 29 -18.54 -0.98 11.92
CA CYS A 29 -17.56 -1.58 12.84
C CYS A 29 -17.66 -3.11 12.78
N TYR A 30 -17.06 -3.69 11.74
CA TYR A 30 -16.72 -5.10 11.67
C TYR A 30 -15.25 -5.28 12.06
N ALA A 31 -14.85 -6.49 12.46
CA ALA A 31 -13.44 -6.79 12.64
C ALA A 31 -12.71 -6.70 11.29
N PHE A 32 -13.32 -7.23 10.23
CA PHE A 32 -12.85 -7.21 8.84
C PHE A 32 -14.02 -7.05 7.85
N THR A 33 -13.73 -6.60 6.63
CA THR A 33 -14.65 -6.53 5.48
C THR A 33 -14.29 -7.57 4.43
N SER A 34 -15.22 -7.90 3.51
CA SER A 34 -14.93 -8.82 2.40
C SER A 34 -13.78 -8.39 1.48
N ASP A 35 -13.46 -7.10 1.48
CA ASP A 35 -12.43 -6.48 0.65
C ASP A 35 -11.05 -6.49 1.32
N ASP A 36 -10.99 -6.78 2.63
CA ASP A 36 -9.72 -6.85 3.36
C ASP A 36 -8.91 -8.06 2.91
N ARG A 37 -7.58 -7.87 2.83
CA ARG A 37 -6.62 -8.95 2.61
C ARG A 37 -6.21 -9.54 3.95
N LEU A 38 -6.66 -10.75 4.25
CA LEU A 38 -6.55 -11.39 5.57
C LEU A 38 -5.60 -12.58 5.55
N VAL A 39 -4.77 -12.69 6.60
CA VAL A 39 -3.92 -13.85 6.84
C VAL A 39 -4.40 -14.60 8.08
N ALA A 40 -4.72 -15.89 7.92
CA ALA A 40 -5.17 -16.77 8.98
C ALA A 40 -4.17 -17.90 9.25
N THR A 41 -4.23 -18.54 10.41
CA THR A 41 -3.45 -19.77 10.68
C THR A 41 -4.15 -20.71 11.65
N TYR A 42 -3.91 -22.01 11.52
CA TYR A 42 -4.41 -23.04 12.43
C TYR A 42 -3.55 -23.10 13.68
N TYR A 43 -4.18 -23.10 14.85
CA TYR A 43 -3.49 -23.12 16.15
C TYR A 43 -3.84 -24.37 16.95
N PHE A 44 -2.84 -25.20 17.18
CA PHE A 44 -2.93 -26.47 17.88
C PHE A 44 -2.49 -26.28 19.33
N TYR A 45 -3.45 -26.21 20.24
CA TYR A 45 -3.21 -25.83 21.63
C TYR A 45 -3.38 -27.01 22.59
N TRP A 46 -3.17 -28.25 22.15
CA TRP A 46 -3.39 -29.46 22.96
C TRP A 46 -2.17 -29.93 23.75
N TYR A 47 -1.02 -29.28 23.59
CA TYR A 47 0.24 -29.67 24.20
C TYR A 47 0.23 -29.48 25.72
N ASP A 48 0.82 -30.43 26.46
CA ASP A 48 1.11 -30.26 27.88
C ASP A 48 2.38 -31.01 28.28
N VAL A 49 3.47 -30.24 28.42
CA VAL A 49 4.79 -30.77 28.80
C VAL A 49 4.77 -31.51 30.14
N HIS A 50 3.90 -31.12 31.08
CA HIS A 50 3.92 -31.65 32.44
C HIS A 50 3.32 -33.05 32.54
N SER A 51 2.26 -33.33 31.77
CA SER A 51 1.71 -34.67 31.64
C SER A 51 2.38 -35.50 30.55
N GLY A 52 3.17 -34.88 29.67
CA GLY A 52 3.71 -35.48 28.46
C GLY A 52 2.67 -35.65 27.35
N CYS A 53 1.49 -35.07 27.51
CA CYS A 53 0.42 -35.13 26.51
C CYS A 53 0.85 -34.39 25.26
N HIS A 54 0.74 -35.06 24.10
CA HIS A 54 1.25 -34.59 22.81
C HIS A 54 2.78 -34.35 22.76
N PHE A 55 3.54 -34.95 23.70
CA PHE A 55 5.01 -35.01 23.64
C PHE A 55 5.53 -36.44 23.61
N ILE A 56 4.78 -37.40 24.17
CA ILE A 56 5.21 -38.78 24.32
C ILE A 56 4.17 -39.70 23.69
N ASP A 57 4.62 -40.58 22.80
CA ASP A 57 3.79 -41.55 22.11
C ASP A 57 3.38 -42.72 23.04
N PRO A 58 2.33 -43.50 22.68
CA PRO A 58 1.86 -44.61 23.52
C PRO A 58 2.92 -45.67 23.84
N ASP A 59 3.96 -45.81 23.01
CA ASP A 59 5.08 -46.72 23.23
C ASP A 59 6.24 -46.10 24.03
N GLY A 60 6.12 -44.83 24.43
CA GLY A 60 7.09 -44.06 25.19
C GLY A 60 8.16 -43.35 24.35
N SER A 61 8.05 -43.39 23.02
CA SER A 61 8.92 -42.62 22.12
C SER A 61 8.51 -41.14 22.03
N ASP A 62 9.36 -40.34 21.40
CA ASP A 62 9.12 -38.92 21.16
C ASP A 62 8.04 -38.76 20.09
N ALA A 63 6.96 -38.04 20.41
CA ALA A 63 5.83 -37.85 19.51
C ALA A 63 6.01 -36.66 18.56
N LEU A 64 7.10 -35.89 18.71
CA LEU A 64 7.35 -34.66 17.95
C LEU A 64 8.49 -34.86 16.95
N THR A 65 8.28 -34.37 15.73
CA THR A 65 9.38 -34.26 14.75
C THR A 65 10.19 -33.00 15.03
N ASP A 66 9.49 -31.87 15.16
CA ASP A 66 10.07 -30.56 15.52
C ASP A 66 9.64 -30.15 16.94
N HIS A 67 10.47 -29.37 17.63
CA HIS A 67 10.34 -29.17 19.06
C HIS A 67 10.14 -27.70 19.47
N PRO A 68 9.43 -27.44 20.58
CA PRO A 68 9.47 -26.14 21.21
C PRO A 68 10.91 -25.79 21.66
N PRO A 69 11.29 -24.50 21.67
CA PRO A 69 12.58 -24.07 22.18
C PRO A 69 12.77 -24.48 23.65
N ASP A 70 13.96 -24.98 24.00
CA ASP A 70 14.28 -25.50 25.34
C ASP A 70 14.01 -24.46 26.46
N GLU A 71 14.15 -23.17 26.15
CA GLU A 71 13.94 -22.04 27.06
C GLU A 71 12.47 -21.72 27.38
N PHE A 72 11.53 -22.27 26.63
CA PHE A 72 10.09 -22.08 26.84
C PHE A 72 9.35 -23.38 27.20
N LEU A 73 10.05 -24.50 27.15
CA LEU A 73 9.48 -25.84 27.25
C LEU A 73 8.67 -26.04 28.55
N ASP A 74 9.16 -25.52 29.68
CA ASP A 74 8.54 -25.64 31.00
C ASP A 74 7.21 -24.87 31.17
N THR A 75 6.86 -24.02 30.20
CA THR A 75 5.53 -23.37 30.14
C THR A 75 4.71 -23.81 28.93
N TYR A 76 5.20 -24.75 28.12
CA TYR A 76 4.54 -25.21 26.88
C TYR A 76 3.36 -26.14 27.21
N SER A 77 2.26 -25.53 27.65
CA SER A 77 1.06 -26.20 28.13
C SER A 77 -0.19 -25.40 27.83
N TYR A 78 -1.24 -26.07 27.33
CA TYR A 78 -2.56 -25.48 27.10
C TYR A 78 -3.13 -24.74 28.31
N ALA A 79 -2.73 -25.16 29.51
CA ALA A 79 -3.17 -24.58 30.77
C ALA A 79 -2.41 -23.29 31.16
N ASP A 80 -1.34 -22.92 30.46
CA ASP A 80 -0.46 -21.80 30.79
C ASP A 80 -0.74 -20.56 29.91
N VAL A 81 -1.19 -19.47 30.55
CA VAL A 81 -1.51 -18.19 29.87
C VAL A 81 -0.28 -17.58 29.21
N SER A 82 0.90 -17.73 29.82
CA SER A 82 2.13 -17.13 29.30
C SER A 82 2.55 -17.73 27.98
N TRP A 83 2.24 -19.02 27.74
CA TRP A 83 2.46 -19.67 26.47
C TRP A 83 1.56 -19.07 25.39
N HIS A 84 0.24 -19.12 25.57
CA HIS A 84 -0.72 -18.50 24.64
C HIS A 84 -0.38 -17.05 24.33
N LYS A 85 0.05 -16.28 25.34
CA LYS A 85 0.45 -14.88 25.18
C LYS A 85 1.67 -14.72 24.29
N ARG A 86 2.68 -15.59 24.40
CA ARG A 86 3.86 -15.58 23.52
C ARG A 86 3.49 -15.96 22.09
N GLU A 87 2.70 -17.02 21.91
CA GLU A 87 2.24 -17.44 20.57
C GLU A 87 1.47 -16.30 19.88
N LEU A 88 0.54 -15.63 20.59
CA LEU A 88 -0.20 -14.49 20.03
C LEU A 88 0.71 -13.29 19.70
N GLN A 89 1.77 -13.05 20.47
CA GLN A 89 2.74 -11.98 20.18
C GLN A 89 3.54 -12.29 18.91
N ASP A 90 3.96 -13.54 18.75
CA ASP A 90 4.66 -14.01 17.57
C ASP A 90 3.75 -13.96 16.33
N MET A 91 2.47 -14.32 16.47
CA MET A 91 1.47 -14.18 15.41
C MET A 91 1.28 -12.71 14.99
N MET A 92 1.27 -11.77 15.94
CA MET A 92 1.22 -10.34 15.63
C MET A 92 2.45 -9.89 14.82
N GLU A 93 3.64 -10.36 15.18
CA GLU A 93 4.87 -10.06 14.44
C GLU A 93 4.81 -10.64 13.03
N ALA A 94 4.30 -11.86 12.88
CA ALA A 94 4.05 -12.52 11.60
C ALA A 94 2.91 -11.88 10.76
N LYS A 95 2.22 -10.85 11.27
CA LYS A 95 1.04 -10.22 10.65
C LYS A 95 -0.13 -11.16 10.42
N ILE A 96 -0.33 -12.15 11.29
CA ILE A 96 -1.56 -12.95 11.30
C ILE A 96 -2.73 -12.10 11.81
N ASP A 97 -3.84 -12.08 11.07
CA ASP A 97 -5.07 -11.37 11.46
C ASP A 97 -6.02 -12.28 12.24
N ILE A 98 -6.06 -13.56 11.86
CA ILE A 98 -7.03 -14.54 12.37
C ILE A 98 -6.29 -15.76 12.90
N VAL A 99 -6.47 -16.04 14.19
CA VAL A 99 -6.08 -17.32 14.78
C VAL A 99 -7.26 -18.27 14.75
N LEU A 100 -7.04 -19.50 14.28
CA LEU A 100 -8.04 -20.55 14.16
C LEU A 100 -7.69 -21.71 15.12
N PRO A 101 -8.00 -21.59 16.43
CA PRO A 101 -7.83 -22.69 17.38
C PRO A 101 -8.59 -23.94 16.93
N VAL A 102 -7.87 -25.06 16.89
CA VAL A 102 -8.42 -26.38 16.56
C VAL A 102 -9.32 -26.89 17.68
N TYR A 103 -10.63 -26.94 17.43
CA TYR A 103 -11.63 -27.16 18.47
C TYR A 103 -12.21 -28.57 18.46
N TRP A 104 -12.20 -29.23 19.63
CA TRP A 104 -12.67 -30.60 19.82
C TRP A 104 -13.78 -30.73 20.88
N GLY A 105 -13.94 -29.73 21.76
CA GLY A 105 -14.87 -29.77 22.89
C GLY A 105 -14.51 -30.84 23.93
N ASP A 106 -15.24 -30.89 25.05
CA ASP A 106 -14.77 -31.62 26.26
C ASP A 106 -15.67 -32.81 26.70
N TYR A 107 -16.50 -33.38 25.81
CA TYR A 107 -17.52 -34.37 26.21
C TYR A 107 -16.97 -35.78 26.55
N THR A 108 -15.70 -36.09 26.23
CA THR A 108 -15.14 -37.47 26.30
C THR A 108 -13.76 -37.59 26.97
N ASN A 109 -13.55 -36.93 28.13
CA ASN A 109 -12.34 -37.01 28.97
C ASN A 109 -11.05 -36.38 28.40
N LYS A 110 -11.14 -35.56 27.35
CA LYS A 110 -10.03 -34.68 26.92
C LYS A 110 -10.32 -33.26 27.39
N PHE A 111 -9.78 -32.88 28.54
CA PHE A 111 -10.09 -31.62 29.25
C PHE A 111 -9.34 -30.39 28.72
N TRP A 112 -8.67 -30.50 27.57
CA TRP A 112 -7.78 -29.44 27.09
C TRP A 112 -8.47 -28.44 26.18
N SER A 113 -9.58 -28.78 25.51
CA SER A 113 -10.15 -27.91 24.47
C SER A 113 -10.79 -26.67 25.08
N ILE A 114 -11.72 -26.82 26.03
CA ILE A 114 -12.33 -25.67 26.71
C ILE A 114 -11.32 -24.99 27.66
N ALA A 115 -10.52 -25.78 28.40
CA ALA A 115 -9.55 -25.23 29.34
C ALA A 115 -8.47 -24.39 28.63
N GLY A 116 -7.93 -24.89 27.52
CA GLY A 116 -6.96 -24.18 26.71
C GLY A 116 -7.54 -22.95 26.04
N LEU A 117 -8.76 -23.04 25.51
CA LEU A 117 -9.45 -21.88 24.93
C LEU A 117 -9.68 -20.76 25.95
N THR A 118 -10.02 -21.13 27.19
CA THR A 118 -10.13 -20.17 28.30
C THR A 118 -8.81 -19.42 28.54
N LYS A 119 -7.68 -20.13 28.47
CA LYS A 119 -6.35 -19.55 28.67
C LYS A 119 -5.89 -18.70 27.49
N LEU A 120 -6.27 -19.07 26.27
CA LEU A 120 -6.10 -18.24 25.08
C LEU A 120 -6.85 -16.89 25.20
N VAL A 121 -8.11 -16.92 25.66
CA VAL A 121 -8.91 -15.71 25.89
C VAL A 121 -8.31 -14.84 27.00
N GLU A 122 -7.79 -15.44 28.08
CA GLU A 122 -7.08 -14.72 29.13
C GLU A 122 -5.83 -14.00 28.58
N ALA A 123 -5.01 -14.70 27.80
CA ALA A 123 -3.83 -14.13 27.15
C ALA A 123 -4.17 -12.98 26.18
N GLN A 124 -5.24 -13.14 25.39
CA GLN A 124 -5.70 -12.11 24.46
C GLN A 124 -6.13 -10.84 25.20
N ASN A 125 -6.86 -10.98 26.32
CA ASN A 125 -7.26 -9.85 27.15
C ASN A 125 -6.07 -9.14 27.81
N GLU A 126 -5.04 -9.88 28.25
CA GLU A 126 -3.81 -9.27 28.75
C GLU A 126 -3.14 -8.40 27.68
N LEU A 127 -2.98 -8.91 26.45
CA LEU A 127 -2.40 -8.14 25.34
C LEU A 127 -3.22 -6.89 25.01
N LEU A 128 -4.55 -7.00 24.98
CA LEU A 128 -5.43 -5.84 24.77
C LEU A 128 -5.27 -4.79 25.88
N SER A 129 -5.10 -5.21 27.13
CA SER A 129 -4.85 -4.30 28.26
C SER A 129 -3.50 -3.58 28.18
N GLU A 130 -2.53 -4.16 27.46
CA GLU A 130 -1.23 -3.57 27.12
C GLU A 130 -1.30 -2.62 25.91
N GLY A 131 -2.48 -2.43 25.29
CA GLY A 131 -2.64 -1.62 24.09
C GLY A 131 -2.18 -2.31 22.80
N LYS A 132 -1.98 -3.64 22.82
CA LYS A 132 -1.67 -4.45 21.64
C LYS A 132 -2.94 -4.90 20.93
N ASN A 133 -2.81 -5.24 19.64
CA ASN A 133 -3.90 -5.76 18.83
C ASN A 133 -3.60 -7.21 18.39
N PRO A 134 -3.88 -8.22 19.23
CA PRO A 134 -3.67 -9.61 18.88
C PRO A 134 -4.64 -10.08 17.77
N PRO A 135 -4.32 -11.17 17.04
CA PRO A 135 -5.21 -11.78 16.07
C PRO A 135 -6.61 -12.04 16.65
N LYS A 136 -7.64 -11.89 15.83
CA LYS A 136 -9.03 -12.22 16.19
C LYS A 136 -9.25 -13.73 16.12
N ILE A 137 -10.20 -14.25 16.92
CA ILE A 137 -10.40 -15.68 17.06
C ILE A 137 -11.55 -16.15 16.15
N GLY A 138 -11.24 -17.02 15.19
CA GLY A 138 -12.22 -17.80 14.42
C GLY A 138 -12.22 -19.26 14.86
N MET A 139 -13.28 -20.00 14.57
CA MET A 139 -13.31 -21.44 14.90
C MET A 139 -12.61 -22.25 13.81
N PHE A 140 -11.64 -23.11 14.14
CA PHE A 140 -11.34 -24.28 13.31
C PHE A 140 -12.06 -25.49 13.89
N TYR A 141 -13.15 -25.87 13.25
CA TYR A 141 -13.94 -27.02 13.67
C TYR A 141 -13.35 -28.30 13.06
N ASP A 142 -12.57 -29.01 13.87
CA ASP A 142 -12.06 -30.33 13.54
C ASP A 142 -13.19 -31.35 13.63
N THR A 143 -13.65 -31.79 12.47
CA THR A 143 -14.76 -32.72 12.31
C THR A 143 -14.42 -34.13 12.78
N THR A 144 -13.14 -34.45 13.03
CA THR A 144 -12.74 -35.71 13.69
C THR A 144 -13.37 -35.82 15.08
N ALA A 145 -13.56 -34.69 15.78
CA ALA A 145 -14.17 -34.66 17.10
C ALA A 145 -15.60 -35.23 17.09
N LEU A 146 -16.32 -35.13 15.98
CA LEU A 146 -17.69 -35.66 15.85
C LEU A 146 -17.77 -37.18 16.00
N LEU A 147 -16.73 -37.91 15.59
CA LEU A 147 -16.65 -39.36 15.80
C LEU A 147 -16.69 -39.65 17.29
N ILE A 148 -15.79 -39.01 18.04
CA ILE A 148 -15.60 -39.26 19.46
C ILE A 148 -16.86 -38.87 20.23
N GLN A 149 -17.45 -37.73 19.87
CA GLN A 149 -18.70 -37.24 20.44
C GLN A 149 -19.89 -38.19 20.16
N ASN A 150 -19.79 -38.99 19.10
CA ASN A 150 -20.80 -39.97 18.70
C ASN A 150 -20.32 -41.43 18.88
N ASN A 151 -19.52 -41.71 19.91
CA ASN A 151 -19.04 -43.05 20.26
C ASN A 151 -18.24 -43.76 19.15
N ASP A 152 -17.36 -43.02 18.49
CA ASP A 152 -16.52 -43.43 17.36
C ASP A 152 -17.32 -43.91 16.13
N ILE A 153 -18.55 -43.40 15.98
CA ILE A 153 -19.43 -43.67 14.84
C ILE A 153 -19.63 -42.37 14.04
N PRO A 154 -19.35 -42.33 12.72
CA PRO A 154 -19.64 -41.16 11.88
C PRO A 154 -21.11 -40.73 11.97
N PRO A 155 -21.44 -39.56 12.53
CA PRO A 155 -22.83 -39.14 12.68
C PRO A 155 -23.47 -38.81 11.33
N ASP A 156 -24.79 -39.04 11.24
CA ASP A 156 -25.62 -38.62 10.11
C ASP A 156 -26.19 -37.23 10.40
N LEU A 157 -25.63 -36.20 9.76
CA LEU A 157 -25.99 -34.80 9.96
C LEU A 157 -27.29 -34.39 9.25
N THR A 158 -27.98 -35.30 8.57
CA THR A 158 -29.31 -35.04 8.00
C THR A 158 -30.42 -35.22 9.06
N THR A 159 -30.14 -36.00 10.10
CA THR A 159 -31.05 -36.26 11.24
C THR A 159 -31.10 -35.08 12.21
N ASP A 160 -32.19 -34.96 12.98
CA ASP A 160 -32.33 -33.92 14.01
C ASP A 160 -31.24 -34.06 15.09
N GLU A 161 -30.94 -35.29 15.51
CA GLU A 161 -29.89 -35.56 16.48
C GLU A 161 -28.50 -35.17 15.96
N GLY A 162 -28.19 -35.50 14.71
CA GLY A 162 -26.92 -35.14 14.07
C GLY A 162 -26.75 -33.63 13.91
N LYS A 163 -27.81 -32.91 13.51
CA LYS A 163 -27.82 -31.45 13.42
C LYS A 163 -27.60 -30.78 14.77
N ILE A 164 -28.26 -31.27 15.82
CA ILE A 164 -28.09 -30.77 17.19
C ILE A 164 -26.66 -31.01 17.67
N LEU A 165 -26.11 -32.20 17.45
CA LEU A 165 -24.73 -32.52 17.81
C LEU A 165 -23.72 -31.62 17.08
N PHE A 166 -23.90 -31.44 15.78
CA PHE A 166 -23.01 -30.61 14.98
C PHE A 166 -23.03 -29.15 15.45
N TYR A 167 -24.23 -28.62 15.71
CA TYR A 167 -24.42 -27.26 16.19
C TYR A 167 -23.98 -27.05 17.65
N SER A 168 -24.13 -28.04 18.54
CA SER A 168 -23.78 -27.87 19.96
C SER A 168 -22.30 -27.56 20.15
N MET A 169 -21.44 -28.15 19.33
CA MET A 169 -20.01 -27.86 19.27
C MET A 169 -19.69 -26.42 18.83
N ILE A 170 -20.41 -25.93 17.82
CA ILE A 170 -20.28 -24.56 17.32
C ILE A 170 -20.71 -23.57 18.41
N LYS A 171 -21.89 -23.82 18.99
CA LYS A 171 -22.43 -23.00 20.07
C LYS A 171 -21.49 -22.95 21.28
N ASP A 172 -20.98 -24.09 21.70
CA ASP A 172 -20.06 -24.19 22.83
C ASP A 172 -18.80 -23.35 22.60
N PHE A 173 -18.15 -23.46 21.43
CA PHE A 173 -17.00 -22.63 21.09
C PHE A 173 -17.28 -21.12 21.21
N PHE A 174 -18.35 -20.64 20.59
CA PHE A 174 -18.69 -19.21 20.59
C PHE A 174 -19.20 -18.70 21.95
N ASP A 175 -19.78 -19.57 22.79
CA ASP A 175 -20.16 -19.23 24.17
C ASP A 175 -18.93 -18.98 25.07
N GLN A 176 -17.80 -19.65 24.82
CA GLN A 176 -16.59 -19.47 25.64
C GLN A 176 -15.84 -18.17 25.34
N ILE A 177 -16.06 -17.55 24.18
CA ILE A 177 -15.29 -16.41 23.71
C ILE A 177 -16.17 -15.16 23.71
N PRO A 178 -15.80 -14.07 24.40
CA PRO A 178 -16.49 -12.80 24.29
C PRO A 178 -16.59 -12.32 22.83
N SER A 179 -17.78 -11.86 22.41
CA SER A 179 -18.03 -11.50 21.00
C SER A 179 -17.15 -10.38 20.45
N SER A 180 -16.54 -9.55 21.31
CA SER A 180 -15.55 -8.54 20.92
C SER A 180 -14.23 -9.11 20.41
N LEU A 181 -13.98 -10.40 20.68
CA LEU A 181 -12.76 -11.12 20.31
C LEU A 181 -12.95 -12.01 19.07
N TRP A 182 -14.18 -12.19 18.61
CA TRP A 182 -14.48 -12.97 17.41
C TRP A 182 -13.85 -12.36 16.16
N ALA A 183 -13.32 -13.21 15.30
CA ALA A 183 -13.02 -12.85 13.92
C ALA A 183 -14.34 -12.79 13.14
N GLU A 184 -14.62 -11.64 12.53
CA GLU A 184 -15.83 -11.39 11.77
C GLU A 184 -15.51 -10.77 10.42
N ILE A 185 -16.05 -11.33 9.33
CA ILE A 185 -16.05 -10.70 7.99
C ILE A 185 -17.45 -10.15 7.75
N ASP A 186 -17.57 -8.85 7.50
CA ASP A 186 -18.86 -8.16 7.33
C ASP A 186 -19.83 -8.39 8.50
N GLY A 187 -19.28 -8.53 9.72
CA GLY A 187 -20.03 -8.74 10.96
C GLY A 187 -20.50 -10.17 11.20
N ARG A 188 -20.02 -11.11 10.36
CA ARG A 188 -20.34 -12.53 10.39
C ARG A 188 -19.20 -13.33 11.03
N PRO A 189 -19.41 -13.98 12.19
CA PRO A 189 -18.34 -14.73 12.86
C PRO A 189 -17.83 -15.90 12.01
N ILE A 190 -16.52 -16.09 11.98
CA ILE A 190 -15.87 -17.06 11.09
C ILE A 190 -15.88 -18.47 11.69
N MET A 191 -16.32 -19.44 10.88
CA MET A 191 -16.19 -20.87 11.15
C MET A 191 -15.50 -21.57 9.98
N TRP A 192 -14.41 -22.27 10.27
CA TRP A 192 -13.64 -23.09 9.33
C TRP A 192 -13.94 -24.57 9.58
N LEU A 193 -14.30 -25.32 8.54
CA LEU A 193 -14.63 -26.74 8.66
C LEU A 193 -13.55 -27.62 8.08
N TYR A 194 -13.07 -28.57 8.90
CA TYR A 194 -12.22 -29.66 8.43
C TYR A 194 -13.02 -30.71 7.64
N SER A 195 -12.42 -31.83 7.22
CA SER A 195 -12.96 -32.75 6.22
C SER A 195 -14.36 -33.32 6.50
N ALA A 196 -15.14 -33.52 5.43
CA ALA A 196 -16.41 -34.25 5.47
C ALA A 196 -16.26 -35.76 5.69
N GLY A 197 -15.03 -36.31 5.63
CA GLY A 197 -14.77 -37.74 5.77
C GLY A 197 -15.13 -38.36 7.12
N PHE A 198 -15.44 -37.53 8.13
CA PHE A 198 -15.74 -37.96 9.50
C PHE A 198 -17.24 -38.03 9.81
N VAL A 199 -18.10 -37.81 8.82
CA VAL A 199 -19.57 -37.91 8.93
C VAL A 199 -20.11 -38.91 7.92
N SER A 200 -21.25 -39.55 8.21
CA SER A 200 -21.82 -40.57 7.34
C SER A 200 -22.77 -40.02 6.27
N ALA A 201 -23.45 -38.91 6.57
CA ALA A 201 -24.31 -38.19 5.63
C ALA A 201 -24.48 -36.73 6.05
N TYR A 202 -24.68 -35.86 5.07
CA TYR A 202 -24.96 -34.42 5.25
C TYR A 202 -25.65 -33.90 3.99
N ASP A 203 -26.33 -32.76 4.12
CA ASP A 203 -26.84 -31.98 2.99
C ASP A 203 -26.96 -30.49 3.37
N GLN A 204 -27.45 -29.66 2.47
CA GLN A 204 -27.61 -28.22 2.71
C GLN A 204 -28.48 -27.93 3.96
N SER A 205 -29.43 -28.80 4.30
CA SER A 205 -30.32 -28.60 5.45
C SER A 205 -29.59 -28.65 6.79
N THR A 206 -28.42 -29.29 6.86
CA THR A 206 -27.52 -29.24 8.03
C THR A 206 -27.03 -27.82 8.28
N PHE A 207 -26.58 -27.14 7.21
CA PHE A 207 -26.01 -25.79 7.29
C PHE A 207 -27.10 -24.73 7.47
N ASP A 208 -28.26 -24.92 6.83
CA ASP A 208 -29.44 -24.05 7.04
C ASP A 208 -29.88 -24.08 8.51
N PHE A 209 -29.87 -25.28 9.13
CA PHE A 209 -30.15 -25.44 10.56
C PHE A 209 -29.12 -24.72 11.43
N VAL A 210 -27.82 -24.89 11.14
CA VAL A 210 -26.74 -24.21 11.88
C VAL A 210 -26.91 -22.70 11.82
N ILE A 211 -27.15 -22.13 10.63
CA ILE A 211 -27.35 -20.68 10.45
C ILE A 211 -28.56 -20.21 11.26
N GLN A 212 -29.68 -20.92 11.18
CA GLN A 212 -30.90 -20.56 11.89
C GLN A 212 -30.73 -20.60 13.42
N GLN A 213 -30.07 -21.64 13.95
CA GLN A 213 -29.83 -21.76 15.38
C GLN A 213 -28.82 -20.72 15.86
N PHE A 214 -27.75 -20.48 15.10
CA PHE A 214 -26.75 -19.46 15.44
C PHE A 214 -27.36 -18.06 15.51
N GLN A 215 -28.24 -17.70 14.56
CA GLN A 215 -28.99 -16.45 14.61
C GLN A 215 -29.88 -16.36 15.85
N THR A 216 -30.47 -17.47 16.27
CA THR A 216 -31.34 -17.52 17.45
C THR A 216 -30.54 -17.29 18.73
N ASP A 217 -29.39 -17.94 18.86
CA ASP A 217 -28.58 -17.89 20.09
C ASP A 217 -27.71 -16.61 20.18
N PHE A 218 -27.25 -16.07 19.04
CA PHE A 218 -26.27 -14.98 19.00
C PHE A 218 -26.83 -13.68 18.38
N GLY A 219 -28.07 -13.33 18.72
CA GLY A 219 -28.63 -11.99 18.48
C GLY A 219 -28.85 -11.64 17.01
N GLY A 220 -29.17 -12.63 16.17
CA GLY A 220 -29.42 -12.46 14.75
C GLY A 220 -28.16 -12.44 13.87
N LYS A 221 -26.97 -12.68 14.44
CA LYS A 221 -25.72 -12.83 13.66
C LYS A 221 -25.77 -14.09 12.80
N THR A 222 -25.13 -14.02 11.63
CA THR A 222 -24.99 -15.13 10.69
C THR A 222 -23.53 -15.53 10.61
N LEU A 223 -23.19 -16.82 10.60
CA LEU A 223 -21.81 -17.29 10.43
C LEU A 223 -21.27 -17.02 9.03
N TYR A 224 -19.96 -16.78 8.92
CA TYR A 224 -19.19 -16.85 7.68
C TYR A 224 -18.49 -18.21 7.63
N ILE A 225 -18.92 -19.09 6.73
CA ILE A 225 -18.51 -20.50 6.73
C ILE A 225 -17.49 -20.74 5.62
N VAL A 226 -16.29 -21.18 6.01
CA VAL A 226 -15.25 -21.65 5.10
C VAL A 226 -15.14 -23.16 5.21
N ARG A 227 -15.49 -23.87 4.13
CA ARG A 227 -15.47 -25.34 4.14
C ARG A 227 -14.25 -25.91 3.42
N GLU A 228 -13.78 -27.06 3.88
CA GLU A 228 -12.88 -27.89 3.08
C GLU A 228 -13.63 -28.40 1.82
N ILE A 229 -12.92 -28.58 0.71
CA ILE A 229 -13.54 -28.96 -0.58
C ILE A 229 -14.31 -30.29 -0.57
N SER A 230 -14.05 -31.19 0.39
CA SER A 230 -14.76 -32.46 0.55
C SER A 230 -16.23 -32.30 0.94
N TRP A 231 -16.66 -31.13 1.41
CA TRP A 231 -18.06 -30.84 1.71
C TRP A 231 -18.81 -30.39 0.47
N ASP A 232 -19.73 -31.20 -0.04
CA ASP A 232 -20.58 -30.85 -1.20
C ASP A 232 -21.83 -30.04 -0.80
N VAL A 233 -21.61 -28.80 -0.33
CA VAL A 233 -22.66 -27.84 0.07
C VAL A 233 -22.30 -26.41 -0.32
N GLN A 234 -23.28 -25.49 -0.26
CA GLN A 234 -23.05 -24.07 -0.48
C GLN A 234 -22.71 -23.37 0.84
N THR A 235 -21.56 -22.68 0.85
CA THR A 235 -21.04 -21.87 1.95
C THR A 235 -20.39 -20.61 1.40
N ASP A 236 -19.90 -19.73 2.28
CA ASP A 236 -19.36 -18.41 1.89
C ASP A 236 -18.02 -18.51 1.15
N ASN A 237 -17.18 -19.45 1.57
CA ASN A 237 -15.89 -19.70 0.94
C ASN A 237 -15.49 -21.17 1.09
N PHE A 238 -14.40 -21.57 0.42
CA PHE A 238 -13.86 -22.92 0.49
C PHE A 238 -12.34 -22.94 0.29
N TYR A 239 -11.71 -23.95 0.90
CA TYR A 239 -10.26 -24.14 0.88
C TYR A 239 -9.93 -25.63 0.71
N GLN A 240 -8.65 -25.93 0.46
CA GLN A 240 -8.13 -27.29 0.45
C GLN A 240 -6.96 -27.40 1.43
N PHE A 241 -6.97 -28.46 2.24
CA PHE A 241 -5.91 -28.79 3.19
C PHE A 241 -4.76 -29.54 2.50
N GLY A 242 -3.56 -29.53 3.09
CA GLY A 242 -2.40 -30.29 2.63
C GLY A 242 -1.47 -29.49 1.73
N SER A 243 -1.33 -28.18 2.00
CA SER A 243 -0.40 -27.29 1.29
C SER A 243 1.07 -27.52 1.67
N THR A 244 1.28 -28.05 2.87
CA THR A 244 2.57 -28.46 3.45
C THR A 244 3.24 -29.61 2.69
N LEU A 245 2.45 -30.56 2.18
CA LEU A 245 2.93 -31.71 1.40
C LEU A 245 2.96 -31.48 -0.11
N ASN A 246 2.08 -30.64 -0.64
CA ASN A 246 1.78 -30.62 -2.08
C ASN A 246 1.89 -29.23 -2.72
N GLY A 247 2.43 -28.26 -1.98
CA GLY A 247 2.51 -26.87 -2.41
C GLY A 247 1.20 -26.10 -2.27
N ALA A 248 1.23 -24.82 -2.65
CA ALA A 248 0.12 -23.89 -2.45
C ALA A 248 -1.20 -24.41 -3.05
N ARG A 249 -2.32 -24.16 -2.34
CA ARG A 249 -3.68 -24.49 -2.80
C ARG A 249 -4.45 -23.20 -3.06
N LEU A 250 -4.76 -22.90 -4.32
CA LEU A 250 -5.18 -21.55 -4.76
C LEU A 250 -6.70 -21.46 -5.04
N LEU A 251 -7.52 -21.98 -4.12
CA LEU A 251 -8.98 -22.03 -4.24
C LEU A 251 -9.63 -20.72 -3.77
N GLY A 252 -10.84 -20.74 -3.22
CA GLY A 252 -11.50 -19.54 -2.70
C GLY A 252 -10.73 -18.90 -1.54
N VAL A 253 -9.96 -19.70 -0.80
CA VAL A 253 -8.87 -19.27 0.08
C VAL A 253 -7.56 -19.90 -0.42
N SER A 254 -6.48 -19.12 -0.42
CA SER A 254 -5.13 -19.64 -0.71
C SER A 254 -4.54 -20.32 0.54
N SER A 255 -4.14 -21.58 0.46
CA SER A 255 -3.43 -22.28 1.55
C SER A 255 -1.94 -22.37 1.25
N VAL A 256 -1.08 -22.08 2.23
CA VAL A 256 0.38 -22.18 2.13
C VAL A 256 0.98 -22.90 3.33
N GLY A 257 2.07 -23.65 3.14
CA GLY A 257 2.76 -24.34 4.25
C GLY A 257 4.26 -24.51 4.02
N PRO A 258 5.08 -24.64 5.08
CA PRO A 258 6.53 -24.54 4.97
C PRO A 258 7.23 -25.85 4.56
N GLY A 259 6.54 -26.97 4.73
CA GLY A 259 6.99 -28.34 4.46
C GLY A 259 6.25 -29.29 5.41
N TYR A 260 6.63 -30.56 5.43
CA TYR A 260 5.94 -31.60 6.21
C TYR A 260 6.89 -32.75 6.55
N ASP A 261 6.82 -33.26 7.78
CA ASP A 261 7.49 -34.48 8.23
C ASP A 261 6.76 -35.08 9.46
N ASP A 262 6.05 -36.19 9.25
CA ASP A 262 5.37 -36.93 10.32
C ASP A 262 6.09 -38.22 10.74
N SER A 263 7.41 -38.29 10.50
CA SER A 263 8.21 -39.48 10.80
C SER A 263 8.25 -39.88 12.27
N ALA A 264 8.02 -38.93 13.18
CA ALA A 264 7.91 -39.21 14.61
C ALA A 264 6.55 -39.79 15.03
N VAL A 265 5.50 -39.69 14.20
CA VAL A 265 4.14 -40.06 14.62
C VAL A 265 3.93 -41.57 14.69
N TYR A 266 3.69 -42.09 15.90
CA TYR A 266 3.47 -43.52 16.12
C TYR A 266 2.36 -44.14 15.26
N GLY A 267 2.70 -45.25 14.60
CA GLY A 267 1.74 -46.08 13.87
C GLY A 267 1.34 -45.56 12.49
N ARG A 268 1.95 -44.48 11.99
CA ARG A 268 1.76 -43.97 10.63
C ARG A 268 2.84 -44.48 9.66
N THR A 269 2.55 -44.39 8.36
CA THR A 269 3.57 -44.52 7.31
C THR A 269 4.07 -43.11 6.98
N PRO A 270 5.36 -42.78 7.22
CA PRO A 270 5.83 -41.42 7.13
C PRO A 270 5.67 -40.80 5.74
N SER A 271 5.28 -39.54 5.71
CA SER A 271 5.31 -38.65 4.55
C SER A 271 6.30 -37.52 4.81
N TYR A 272 6.95 -37.04 3.75
CA TYR A 272 8.01 -36.04 3.86
C TYR A 272 7.97 -35.07 2.69
N GLN A 273 8.07 -33.78 3.00
CA GLN A 273 8.25 -32.67 2.07
C GLN A 273 9.27 -31.71 2.67
N ASP A 274 10.45 -31.66 2.06
CA ASP A 274 11.56 -30.81 2.49
C ASP A 274 11.18 -29.33 2.39
N ARG A 275 11.59 -28.54 3.40
CA ARG A 275 11.40 -27.08 3.41
C ARG A 275 12.37 -26.36 2.46
N LEU A 276 13.42 -27.03 1.98
CA LEU A 276 14.45 -26.53 1.05
C LEU A 276 15.11 -25.23 1.54
N GLY A 277 15.47 -25.19 2.82
CA GLY A 277 16.03 -23.99 3.47
C GLY A 277 15.04 -22.81 3.54
N GLY A 278 13.74 -23.05 3.32
CA GLY A 278 12.68 -22.04 3.25
C GLY A 278 12.15 -21.78 1.84
N GLN A 279 12.83 -22.29 0.79
CA GLN A 279 12.44 -22.02 -0.60
C GLN A 279 11.05 -22.57 -0.93
N PHE A 280 10.71 -23.77 -0.46
CA PHE A 280 9.38 -24.34 -0.67
C PHE A 280 8.26 -23.43 -0.14
N TYR A 281 8.49 -22.82 1.02
CA TYR A 281 7.54 -21.89 1.63
C TYR A 281 7.43 -20.57 0.87
N ILE A 282 8.58 -20.04 0.42
CA ILE A 282 8.66 -18.84 -0.42
C ILE A 282 7.86 -19.03 -1.70
N ASP A 283 8.04 -20.16 -2.39
CA ASP A 283 7.34 -20.48 -3.64
C ASP A 283 5.83 -20.58 -3.41
N ASN A 284 5.40 -21.15 -2.27
CA ASN A 284 3.99 -21.23 -1.89
C ASN A 284 3.37 -19.85 -1.66
N TRP A 285 4.07 -18.96 -0.95
CA TRP A 285 3.62 -17.59 -0.73
C TRP A 285 3.51 -16.78 -2.02
N LYS A 286 4.51 -16.89 -2.91
CA LYS A 286 4.47 -16.21 -4.21
C LYS A 286 3.28 -16.64 -5.06
N GLN A 287 3.01 -17.94 -5.11
CA GLN A 287 1.81 -18.47 -5.77
C GLN A 287 0.51 -17.97 -5.12
N ALA A 288 0.46 -17.91 -3.79
CA ALA A 288 -0.72 -17.42 -3.07
C ALA A 288 -1.00 -15.93 -3.32
N ILE A 289 0.05 -15.09 -3.36
CA ILE A 289 -0.03 -13.67 -3.70
C ILE A 289 -0.48 -13.50 -5.17
N ALA A 290 0.14 -14.24 -6.10
CA ALA A 290 -0.20 -14.20 -7.51
C ALA A 290 -1.66 -14.63 -7.79
N ALA A 291 -2.20 -15.56 -7.00
CA ALA A 291 -3.60 -15.96 -7.12
C ALA A 291 -4.61 -14.84 -6.80
N GLY A 292 -4.19 -13.78 -6.11
CA GLY A 292 -5.01 -12.59 -5.84
C GLY A 292 -6.26 -12.88 -5.03
N ARG A 293 -6.21 -13.87 -4.11
CA ARG A 293 -7.31 -14.16 -3.19
C ARG A 293 -7.31 -13.18 -2.03
N ASN A 294 -8.47 -12.83 -1.48
CA ASN A 294 -8.53 -11.92 -0.33
C ASN A 294 -8.13 -12.60 0.99
N ILE A 295 -8.00 -13.93 1.03
CA ILE A 295 -7.62 -14.65 2.24
C ILE A 295 -6.50 -15.66 1.93
N VAL A 296 -5.46 -15.63 2.74
CA VAL A 296 -4.41 -16.67 2.80
C VAL A 296 -4.49 -17.36 4.16
N VAL A 297 -4.44 -18.69 4.18
CA VAL A 297 -4.32 -19.48 5.40
C VAL A 297 -2.98 -20.21 5.44
N VAL A 298 -2.26 -20.06 6.54
CA VAL A 298 -0.96 -20.71 6.79
C VAL A 298 -1.17 -22.02 7.55
N GLU A 299 -0.71 -23.10 6.92
CA GLU A 299 -0.67 -24.47 7.42
C GLU A 299 0.76 -24.79 7.87
N THR A 300 1.10 -24.74 9.16
CA THR A 300 0.28 -24.41 10.33
C THR A 300 1.06 -23.51 11.30
N TRP A 301 0.41 -22.95 12.34
CA TRP A 301 1.17 -22.22 13.34
C TRP A 301 2.13 -23.13 14.08
N ASN A 302 1.64 -24.24 14.65
CA ASN A 302 2.38 -25.08 15.59
C ASN A 302 1.99 -26.57 15.59
N GLU A 303 1.67 -27.17 14.44
CA GLU A 303 1.49 -28.63 14.37
C GLU A 303 2.83 -29.36 14.27
N LEU A 304 3.45 -29.54 15.44
CA LEU A 304 4.79 -30.08 15.66
C LEU A 304 4.90 -31.59 15.40
N HIS A 305 3.78 -32.33 15.50
CA HIS A 305 3.74 -33.75 15.14
C HIS A 305 4.05 -33.97 13.65
N GLU A 306 3.63 -33.03 12.80
CA GLU A 306 3.75 -33.12 11.34
C GLU A 306 4.84 -32.18 10.78
N ALA A 307 5.62 -31.53 11.66
CA ALA A 307 6.68 -30.59 11.28
C ALA A 307 6.20 -29.54 10.26
N THR A 308 4.99 -29.01 10.45
CA THR A 308 4.40 -27.99 9.58
C THR A 308 4.41 -26.59 10.20
N GLU A 309 5.01 -26.46 11.38
CA GLU A 309 4.98 -25.24 12.18
C GLU A 309 5.75 -24.08 11.54
N ILE A 310 5.20 -22.89 11.70
CA ILE A 310 5.90 -21.63 11.47
C ILE A 310 6.29 -20.90 12.76
N CYS A 311 5.81 -21.36 13.91
CA CYS A 311 6.11 -20.80 15.22
C CYS A 311 7.60 -20.91 15.55
N HIS A 312 8.01 -20.27 16.64
CA HIS A 312 9.38 -20.41 17.13
C HIS A 312 9.64 -21.87 17.52
N SER A 313 10.53 -22.54 16.78
CA SER A 313 10.94 -23.93 17.05
C SER A 313 12.43 -24.03 17.35
N LYS A 314 12.83 -25.15 17.94
CA LYS A 314 14.24 -25.44 18.25
C LYS A 314 15.07 -25.63 16.97
N GLU A 315 14.45 -26.18 15.94
CA GLU A 315 15.08 -26.56 14.67
C GLU A 315 15.27 -25.35 13.76
N TYR A 316 14.29 -24.44 13.70
CA TYR A 316 14.29 -23.33 12.74
C TYR A 316 14.31 -21.93 13.37
N GLY A 317 14.31 -21.85 14.71
CA GLY A 317 14.26 -20.57 15.41
C GLY A 317 13.02 -19.77 14.97
N ARG A 318 13.22 -18.49 14.61
CA ARG A 318 12.16 -17.59 14.12
C ARG A 318 12.13 -17.43 12.60
N GLN A 319 12.81 -18.31 11.85
CA GLN A 319 12.92 -18.15 10.39
C GLN A 319 11.55 -18.04 9.71
N TYR A 320 10.62 -18.92 10.05
CA TYR A 320 9.31 -18.99 9.40
C TYR A 320 8.34 -17.91 9.87
N ILE A 321 8.46 -17.40 11.10
CA ILE A 321 7.79 -16.15 11.55
C ILE A 321 8.23 -14.99 10.66
N ASN A 322 9.54 -14.84 10.41
CA ASN A 322 10.07 -13.75 9.59
C ASN A 322 9.66 -13.85 8.12
N LEU A 323 9.66 -15.05 7.54
CA LEU A 323 9.17 -15.28 6.18
C LEU A 323 7.67 -14.98 6.07
N THR A 324 6.88 -15.44 7.05
CA THR A 324 5.44 -15.15 7.11
C THR A 324 5.19 -13.65 7.18
N ARG A 325 5.90 -12.93 8.05
CA ARG A 325 5.81 -11.46 8.14
C ARG A 325 6.06 -10.80 6.78
N LYS A 326 7.16 -11.14 6.11
CA LYS A 326 7.53 -10.58 4.80
C LYS A 326 6.40 -10.72 3.79
N PHE A 327 5.90 -11.95 3.60
CA PHE A 327 4.89 -12.20 2.56
C PHE A 327 3.48 -11.80 2.97
N ALA A 328 3.17 -11.79 4.27
CA ALA A 328 1.91 -11.24 4.76
C ALA A 328 1.86 -9.71 4.58
N GLU A 329 2.99 -9.00 4.77
CA GLU A 329 3.11 -7.58 4.43
C GLU A 329 2.90 -7.38 2.92
N GLU A 330 3.63 -8.10 2.07
CA GLU A 330 3.47 -8.03 0.60
C GLU A 330 2.04 -8.34 0.13
N PHE A 331 1.43 -9.38 0.70
CA PHE A 331 0.06 -9.77 0.42
C PHE A 331 -0.92 -8.63 0.76
N LYS A 332 -0.78 -8.03 1.95
CA LYS A 332 -1.69 -6.98 2.46
C LYS A 332 -1.48 -5.63 1.79
N GLU A 333 -0.26 -5.32 1.38
CA GLU A 333 0.09 -4.05 0.72
C GLU A 333 -0.64 -3.82 -0.58
N GLY A 334 -1.26 -4.84 -1.16
CA GLY A 334 -2.24 -4.59 -2.19
C GLY A 334 -1.71 -4.61 -3.61
N PHE A 335 -0.38 -4.69 -3.83
CA PHE A 335 0.21 -4.51 -5.16
C PHE A 335 -0.35 -5.53 -6.16
N ASP A 336 -1.24 -5.06 -7.02
CA ASP A 336 -1.68 -5.83 -8.17
C ASP A 336 -0.66 -5.59 -9.29
N TYR A 337 0.27 -6.54 -9.43
CA TYR A 337 1.24 -6.49 -10.52
C TYR A 337 0.57 -6.51 -11.92
N ALA A 338 -0.73 -6.85 -12.02
CA ALA A 338 -1.47 -6.71 -13.28
C ALA A 338 -1.49 -5.27 -13.78
N ASP A 339 -1.64 -4.30 -12.87
CA ASP A 339 -1.67 -2.87 -13.18
C ASP A 339 -0.30 -2.19 -13.03
N ALA A 340 0.70 -2.91 -12.50
CA ALA A 340 2.05 -2.38 -12.42
C ALA A 340 2.60 -2.13 -13.83
N SER A 341 3.24 -0.97 -14.01
CA SER A 341 3.98 -0.64 -15.22
C SER A 341 5.32 -1.37 -15.27
N GLU A 342 5.89 -1.73 -14.12
CA GLU A 342 7.16 -2.44 -14.02
C GLU A 342 7.27 -3.35 -12.78
N VAL A 343 8.22 -4.27 -12.85
CA VAL A 343 8.71 -5.10 -11.75
C VAL A 343 10.23 -5.04 -11.73
N PHE A 344 10.85 -5.17 -10.55
CA PHE A 344 12.30 -5.05 -10.44
C PHE A 344 12.90 -5.86 -9.29
N ILE A 345 14.22 -6.00 -9.32
CA ILE A 345 15.02 -6.61 -8.26
C ILE A 345 16.33 -5.85 -8.07
N ASN A 346 16.68 -5.60 -6.81
CA ASN A 346 18.03 -5.17 -6.41
C ASN A 346 18.80 -6.42 -5.95
N LEU A 347 19.94 -6.68 -6.57
CA LEU A 347 20.76 -7.88 -6.40
C LEU A 347 21.86 -7.67 -5.35
N GLY A 348 22.08 -8.65 -4.48
CA GLY A 348 23.12 -8.63 -3.46
C GLY A 348 22.97 -9.75 -2.42
N SER A 349 23.60 -9.62 -1.26
CA SER A 349 23.51 -10.59 -0.14
C SER A 349 22.11 -10.73 0.46
N GLY A 350 21.26 -9.73 0.24
CA GLY A 350 19.82 -9.77 0.53
C GLY A 350 19.06 -9.13 -0.62
N ASN A 351 18.71 -9.91 -1.63
CA ASN A 351 17.93 -9.43 -2.77
C ASN A 351 16.66 -8.71 -2.28
N THR A 352 16.40 -7.54 -2.85
CA THR A 352 15.15 -6.81 -2.65
C THR A 352 14.30 -6.99 -3.91
N GLU A 353 13.27 -7.81 -3.81
CA GLU A 353 12.41 -8.24 -4.92
C GLU A 353 11.10 -7.42 -4.92
N GLN A 354 10.66 -6.97 -6.10
CA GLN A 354 9.39 -6.28 -6.34
C GLN A 354 8.77 -6.81 -7.65
N GLY A 355 8.14 -7.98 -7.58
CA GLY A 355 7.53 -8.64 -8.73
C GLY A 355 8.51 -9.32 -9.71
N LEU A 356 9.82 -9.27 -9.42
CA LEU A 356 10.89 -9.96 -10.16
C LEU A 356 11.78 -10.71 -9.16
N LEU A 357 12.03 -11.99 -9.41
CA LEU A 357 12.80 -12.89 -8.55
C LEU A 357 14.07 -13.36 -9.26
N GLN A 358 15.22 -13.33 -8.58
CA GLN A 358 16.41 -14.08 -9.00
C GLN A 358 16.31 -15.53 -8.50
N LYS A 359 16.35 -16.50 -9.40
CA LYS A 359 16.34 -17.92 -9.03
C LYS A 359 17.72 -18.43 -8.63
N ALA A 360 17.85 -18.87 -7.38
CA ALA A 360 19.01 -19.64 -6.92
C ALA A 360 18.91 -21.09 -7.44
N ARG A 361 19.89 -21.55 -8.22
CA ARG A 361 19.89 -22.92 -8.77
C ARG A 361 20.72 -23.89 -7.96
N THR A 362 20.13 -25.06 -7.68
CA THR A 362 20.81 -26.22 -7.11
C THR A 362 21.56 -27.08 -8.16
N GLN A 363 21.38 -26.80 -9.46
CA GLN A 363 22.10 -27.43 -10.59
C GLN A 363 22.92 -26.36 -11.36
N PRO A 364 24.04 -26.72 -11.99
CA PRO A 364 25.29 -25.97 -11.80
C PRO A 364 25.57 -24.79 -12.76
N ASP A 365 24.72 -24.47 -13.73
CA ASP A 365 25.01 -23.37 -14.68
C ASP A 365 24.45 -22.00 -14.26
N GLY A 366 23.71 -21.90 -13.15
CA GLY A 366 23.08 -20.66 -12.64
C GLY A 366 23.39 -20.33 -11.19
N GLN A 367 24.53 -20.79 -10.67
CA GLN A 367 25.01 -20.37 -9.34
C GLN A 367 25.57 -18.96 -9.41
N THR A 368 25.28 -18.15 -8.39
CA THR A 368 25.75 -16.75 -8.33
C THR A 368 26.39 -16.47 -6.99
N GLU A 369 27.39 -15.61 -6.98
CA GLU A 369 28.03 -15.09 -5.78
C GLU A 369 27.84 -13.57 -5.69
N VAL A 370 27.94 -13.05 -4.47
CA VAL A 370 27.88 -11.61 -4.22
C VAL A 370 29.22 -10.99 -4.55
N ALA A 371 29.20 -9.89 -5.30
CA ALA A 371 30.38 -9.09 -5.62
C ALA A 371 30.15 -7.62 -5.26
N VAL A 372 31.22 -6.91 -4.93
CA VAL A 372 31.16 -5.48 -4.59
C VAL A 372 32.06 -4.72 -5.56
N GLN A 373 31.46 -3.87 -6.40
CA GLN A 373 32.17 -3.00 -7.34
C GLN A 373 31.90 -1.53 -6.96
N ASN A 374 32.95 -0.75 -6.76
CA ASN A 374 32.84 0.66 -6.35
C ASN A 374 31.92 0.91 -5.14
N ARG A 375 31.96 0.03 -4.12
CA ARG A 375 31.13 0.05 -2.90
C ARG A 375 29.64 -0.23 -3.11
N ILE A 376 29.24 -0.62 -4.32
CA ILE A 376 27.90 -1.10 -4.64
C ILE A 376 27.96 -2.62 -4.70
N GLU A 377 27.07 -3.26 -3.97
CA GLU A 377 26.94 -4.72 -3.93
C GLU A 377 26.08 -5.19 -5.10
N GLY A 378 26.43 -6.31 -5.73
CA GLY A 378 25.68 -6.92 -6.81
C GLY A 378 25.88 -8.42 -6.80
N VAL A 379 25.36 -9.09 -7.81
CA VAL A 379 25.60 -10.53 -8.03
C VAL A 379 26.35 -10.74 -9.33
N GLN A 380 27.10 -11.82 -9.37
CA GLN A 380 27.77 -12.29 -10.55
C GLN A 380 27.73 -13.82 -10.60
N PRO A 381 27.81 -14.46 -11.78
CA PRO A 381 27.87 -15.92 -11.85
C PRO A 381 29.09 -16.47 -11.10
N ASP A 382 28.88 -17.55 -10.35
CA ASP A 382 29.92 -18.27 -9.65
C ASP A 382 30.66 -19.17 -10.65
N LEU A 383 31.84 -18.73 -11.09
CA LEU A 383 32.71 -19.53 -11.97
C LEU A 383 33.49 -20.62 -11.23
N ASN A 384 33.50 -20.58 -9.90
CA ASN A 384 34.31 -21.45 -9.05
C ASN A 384 33.52 -22.64 -8.47
N SER A 385 32.20 -22.70 -8.69
CA SER A 385 31.35 -23.83 -8.31
C SER A 385 31.69 -25.09 -9.13
N THR A 386 32.57 -25.95 -8.62
CA THR A 386 32.78 -27.27 -9.25
C THR A 386 31.55 -28.16 -9.03
N PRO A 387 30.95 -28.75 -10.07
CA PRO A 387 31.66 -29.23 -11.27
C PRO A 387 31.44 -28.45 -12.58
N ILE A 388 30.56 -27.43 -12.66
CA ILE A 388 30.31 -26.67 -13.90
C ILE A 388 30.31 -25.17 -13.55
N PRO A 389 31.17 -24.34 -14.18
CA PRO A 389 31.11 -22.90 -14.02
C PRO A 389 29.76 -22.33 -14.45
N SER A 390 29.21 -21.40 -13.68
CA SER A 390 27.97 -20.71 -14.03
C SER A 390 28.24 -19.56 -14.99
N HIS A 391 27.45 -19.46 -16.06
CA HIS A 391 27.51 -18.34 -17.02
C HIS A 391 26.20 -17.55 -17.08
N TYR A 392 25.25 -17.89 -16.21
CA TYR A 392 23.88 -17.40 -16.29
C TYR A 392 23.38 -16.85 -14.96
N VAL A 393 22.56 -15.81 -15.02
CA VAL A 393 21.73 -15.33 -13.90
C VAL A 393 20.27 -15.43 -14.30
N TYR A 394 19.48 -16.19 -13.55
CA TYR A 394 18.10 -16.54 -13.94
C TYR A 394 17.06 -15.73 -13.19
N PHE A 395 16.01 -15.35 -13.91
CA PHE A 395 14.93 -14.50 -13.40
C PHE A 395 13.55 -15.06 -13.71
N ASP A 396 12.64 -14.84 -12.77
CA ASP A 396 11.21 -15.14 -12.89
C ASP A 396 10.41 -13.86 -12.65
N VAL A 397 9.54 -13.55 -13.59
CA VAL A 397 8.60 -12.43 -13.54
C VAL A 397 7.33 -12.89 -12.82
N ASN A 398 6.73 -12.03 -12.01
CA ASN A 398 5.46 -12.38 -11.35
C ASN A 398 4.37 -12.65 -12.40
N ASP A 399 3.72 -13.81 -12.35
CA ASP A 399 2.70 -14.20 -13.33
C ASP A 399 1.52 -13.22 -13.46
N ARG A 400 1.23 -12.40 -12.42
CA ARG A 400 0.22 -11.33 -12.53
C ARG A 400 0.70 -10.16 -13.37
N PHE A 401 2.01 -9.90 -13.42
CA PHE A 401 2.58 -8.88 -14.29
C PHE A 401 2.40 -9.28 -15.75
N ILE A 402 2.94 -10.44 -16.13
CA ILE A 402 2.86 -11.07 -17.46
C ILE A 402 2.94 -12.59 -17.28
N HIS A 403 2.03 -13.35 -17.89
CA HIS A 403 2.13 -14.80 -17.96
C HIS A 403 1.45 -15.38 -19.20
N ALA A 404 2.16 -16.21 -19.95
CA ALA A 404 1.64 -16.97 -21.09
C ALA A 404 0.82 -16.15 -22.10
N GLN A 405 1.21 -14.88 -22.27
CA GLN A 405 0.61 -13.93 -23.17
C GLN A 405 1.72 -13.15 -23.86
N GLU A 406 1.70 -13.14 -25.19
CA GLU A 406 2.61 -12.32 -25.99
C GLU A 406 2.44 -10.86 -25.60
N THR A 407 3.49 -10.29 -25.03
CA THR A 407 3.52 -8.95 -24.45
C THR A 407 4.81 -8.26 -24.84
N GLU A 408 4.68 -7.00 -25.25
CA GLU A 408 5.81 -6.12 -25.49
C GLU A 408 6.36 -5.60 -24.15
N VAL A 409 7.67 -5.75 -23.92
CA VAL A 409 8.32 -5.35 -22.67
C VAL A 409 9.71 -4.77 -22.89
N TRP A 410 10.22 -4.08 -21.88
CA TRP A 410 11.59 -3.61 -21.77
C TRP A 410 12.27 -4.27 -20.59
N ILE A 411 13.50 -4.72 -20.75
CA ILE A 411 14.35 -5.21 -19.65
C ILE A 411 15.50 -4.24 -19.47
N ALA A 412 15.52 -3.51 -18.36
CA ALA A 412 16.65 -2.64 -18.00
C ALA A 412 17.58 -3.39 -17.04
N ILE A 413 18.89 -3.32 -17.28
CA ILE A 413 19.91 -4.00 -16.46
C ILE A 413 21.01 -3.02 -16.12
N GLU A 414 21.24 -2.82 -14.83
CA GLU A 414 22.41 -2.11 -14.31
C GLU A 414 23.57 -3.10 -14.11
N TYR A 415 24.68 -2.83 -14.78
CA TYR A 415 25.87 -3.66 -14.83
C TYR A 415 27.14 -2.82 -14.63
N PHE A 416 28.22 -3.47 -14.20
CA PHE A 416 29.53 -2.83 -14.03
C PHE A 416 30.38 -2.95 -15.32
N ASP A 417 30.83 -1.85 -15.92
CA ASP A 417 31.50 -1.86 -17.23
C ASP A 417 33.00 -2.22 -17.15
N ASP A 418 33.34 -3.52 -17.09
CA ASP A 418 34.70 -4.02 -16.81
C ASP A 418 35.41 -4.77 -17.96
N GLN A 419 34.95 -4.55 -19.20
CA GLN A 419 35.37 -5.21 -20.46
C GLN A 419 34.83 -6.64 -20.59
N GLU A 420 34.13 -6.91 -21.71
CA GLU A 420 33.46 -8.13 -22.22
C GLU A 420 31.99 -7.84 -22.61
N GLY A 421 31.06 -8.80 -22.64
CA GLY A 421 29.68 -8.52 -23.07
C GLY A 421 28.66 -9.50 -22.53
N PHE A 422 27.39 -9.09 -22.56
CA PHE A 422 26.27 -9.92 -22.11
C PHE A 422 25.04 -9.70 -23.01
N PHE A 423 24.11 -10.64 -22.95
CA PHE A 423 22.83 -10.55 -23.63
C PHE A 423 21.73 -11.21 -22.79
N VAL A 424 20.47 -10.99 -23.17
CA VAL A 424 19.31 -11.61 -22.55
C VAL A 424 18.83 -12.76 -23.43
N GLU A 425 18.53 -13.88 -22.78
CA GLU A 425 17.76 -14.96 -23.39
C GLU A 425 16.40 -15.03 -22.68
N TYR A 426 15.29 -14.89 -23.42
CA TYR A 426 13.95 -14.78 -22.85
C TYR A 426 12.92 -15.72 -23.47
N ASP A 427 11.92 -16.13 -22.69
CA ASP A 427 10.82 -17.00 -23.11
C ASP A 427 9.90 -16.26 -24.11
N SER A 428 9.99 -16.61 -25.40
CA SER A 428 9.37 -15.88 -26.52
C SER A 428 8.11 -16.55 -27.06
N ALA A 429 7.14 -15.75 -27.51
CA ALA A 429 5.93 -16.23 -28.17
C ALA A 429 6.21 -16.84 -29.57
N ASP A 430 7.42 -16.66 -30.13
CA ASP A 430 7.80 -17.06 -31.48
C ASP A 430 7.55 -18.56 -31.72
N ALA A 431 6.56 -18.84 -32.57
CA ALA A 431 6.15 -20.19 -32.93
C ALA A 431 7.12 -20.90 -33.90
N SER A 432 8.10 -20.19 -34.45
CA SER A 432 9.13 -20.74 -35.34
C SER A 432 10.28 -21.43 -34.59
N LEU A 433 10.43 -21.15 -33.28
CA LEU A 433 11.41 -21.81 -32.44
C LEU A 433 11.04 -23.28 -32.20
N PRO A 434 12.01 -24.22 -32.30
CA PRO A 434 11.77 -25.65 -32.12
C PRO A 434 11.43 -25.98 -30.66
N ASP A 435 10.58 -26.99 -30.45
CA ASP A 435 10.08 -27.47 -29.15
C ASP A 435 9.29 -26.43 -28.32
N ILE A 436 8.17 -26.83 -27.70
CA ILE A 436 7.45 -25.92 -26.77
C ILE A 436 8.26 -25.67 -25.50
N GLU A 437 9.16 -26.61 -25.19
CA GLU A 437 10.12 -26.56 -24.11
C GLU A 437 11.51 -26.05 -24.57
N GLN A 438 11.66 -25.36 -25.73
CA GLN A 438 12.93 -24.74 -26.23
C GLN A 438 12.81 -23.32 -26.83
N ARG A 439 11.82 -22.52 -26.40
CA ARG A 439 11.52 -21.19 -26.97
C ARG A 439 12.25 -20.00 -26.31
N TYR A 440 13.54 -20.12 -26.04
CA TYR A 440 14.36 -18.93 -25.74
C TYR A 440 14.79 -18.21 -27.03
N LYS A 441 14.66 -16.88 -27.03
CA LYS A 441 15.16 -16.00 -28.08
C LYS A 441 16.24 -15.09 -27.51
N ASP A 442 17.31 -14.92 -28.28
CA ASP A 442 18.46 -14.11 -27.88
C ASP A 442 18.23 -12.65 -28.30
N THR A 443 18.60 -11.71 -27.43
CA THR A 443 18.71 -10.28 -27.79
C THR A 443 20.04 -9.98 -28.49
N GLU A 444 20.25 -8.71 -28.83
CA GLU A 444 21.56 -8.17 -29.15
C GLU A 444 22.57 -8.36 -28.00
N ILE A 445 23.85 -8.42 -28.35
CA ILE A 445 24.95 -8.44 -27.37
C ILE A 445 25.33 -7.01 -27.02
N VAL A 446 25.37 -6.72 -25.73
CA VAL A 446 25.92 -5.47 -25.18
C VAL A 446 27.43 -5.65 -25.01
N TRP A 447 28.20 -4.93 -25.82
CA TRP A 447 29.66 -4.89 -25.70
C TRP A 447 30.11 -3.78 -24.76
N LEU A 448 30.97 -4.14 -23.80
CA LEU A 448 31.47 -3.28 -22.74
C LEU A 448 32.74 -2.56 -23.19
N ASN A 449 32.88 -1.30 -22.79
CA ASN A 449 33.98 -0.43 -23.18
C ASN A 449 35.06 -0.32 -22.08
N GLY A 450 34.83 -0.92 -20.91
CA GLY A 450 35.79 -0.97 -19.82
C GLY A 450 35.97 0.35 -19.10
N THR A 451 34.87 1.09 -18.90
CA THR A 451 34.94 2.39 -18.20
C THR A 451 35.10 2.27 -16.69
N GLU A 452 34.93 1.08 -16.11
CA GLU A 452 34.94 0.83 -14.66
C GLU A 452 33.86 1.63 -13.90
N GLU A 453 32.76 1.93 -14.59
CA GLU A 453 31.58 2.62 -14.05
C GLU A 453 30.34 1.73 -14.14
N TRP A 454 29.37 1.98 -13.25
CA TRP A 454 28.05 1.35 -13.35
C TRP A 454 27.25 2.00 -14.47
N LYS A 455 26.66 1.17 -15.33
CA LYS A 455 25.89 1.58 -16.50
C LYS A 455 24.61 0.77 -16.59
N ILE A 456 23.64 1.31 -17.32
CA ILE A 456 22.34 0.70 -17.56
C ILE A 456 22.17 0.49 -19.06
N TYR A 457 21.80 -0.73 -19.44
CA TYR A 457 21.33 -1.03 -20.80
C TYR A 457 19.88 -1.46 -20.76
N ILE A 458 19.11 -1.08 -21.78
CA ILE A 458 17.67 -1.37 -21.87
C ILE A 458 17.44 -2.18 -23.14
N PHE A 459 16.98 -3.42 -22.98
CA PHE A 459 16.53 -4.30 -24.06
C PHE A 459 15.04 -4.09 -24.32
N HIS A 460 14.60 -4.27 -25.56
CA HIS A 460 13.20 -4.18 -25.97
C HIS A 460 12.81 -5.52 -26.60
N LEU A 461 11.79 -6.16 -26.03
CA LEU A 461 11.33 -7.48 -26.42
C LEU A 461 9.91 -7.34 -26.96
N SER A 462 9.73 -7.54 -28.26
CA SER A 462 8.42 -7.34 -28.90
C SER A 462 7.47 -8.53 -28.71
N ASP A 463 7.97 -9.67 -28.23
CA ASP A 463 7.28 -10.97 -28.23
C ASP A 463 7.56 -11.78 -26.95
N ALA A 464 7.73 -11.12 -25.80
CA ALA A 464 7.91 -11.83 -24.53
C ALA A 464 6.64 -12.60 -24.16
N PHE A 465 6.79 -13.83 -23.69
CA PHE A 465 5.67 -14.72 -23.36
C PHE A 465 5.65 -15.15 -21.89
N PHE A 466 6.83 -15.27 -21.26
CA PHE A 466 7.01 -15.49 -19.81
C PHE A 466 6.03 -16.53 -19.23
N ALA A 467 6.06 -17.75 -19.77
CA ALA A 467 5.16 -18.82 -19.37
C ALA A 467 5.88 -19.92 -18.59
N ASN A 468 7.04 -19.61 -18.01
CA ASN A 468 7.80 -20.56 -17.21
C ASN A 468 8.15 -21.86 -17.99
N ARG A 469 8.35 -21.79 -19.31
CA ARG A 469 8.39 -23.00 -20.17
C ARG A 469 9.69 -23.77 -20.15
N GLN A 470 10.76 -23.22 -19.58
CA GLN A 470 12.08 -23.83 -19.70
C GLN A 470 12.99 -23.60 -18.51
N ASN A 471 14.06 -24.41 -18.46
CA ASN A 471 15.13 -24.31 -17.48
C ASN A 471 14.58 -24.23 -16.05
N ASN A 472 13.70 -25.13 -15.60
CA ASN A 472 13.11 -25.07 -14.25
C ASN A 472 12.25 -23.81 -14.01
N PHE A 473 11.36 -23.49 -14.95
CA PHE A 473 10.32 -22.46 -14.81
C PHE A 473 10.86 -21.02 -14.73
N SER A 474 11.84 -20.64 -15.56
CA SER A 474 12.32 -19.24 -15.63
C SER A 474 11.85 -18.51 -16.87
N ASP A 475 11.66 -17.20 -16.74
CA ASP A 475 11.14 -16.34 -17.79
C ASP A 475 12.24 -15.74 -18.66
N PHE A 476 13.38 -15.37 -18.05
CA PHE A 476 14.58 -14.97 -18.80
C PHE A 476 15.86 -15.23 -18.01
N ARG A 477 17.01 -15.14 -18.69
CA ARG A 477 18.33 -15.20 -18.08
C ARG A 477 19.29 -14.21 -18.72
N LEU A 478 20.23 -13.72 -17.92
CA LEU A 478 21.40 -12.99 -18.40
C LEU A 478 22.46 -14.02 -18.77
N SER A 479 22.99 -13.92 -19.98
CA SER A 479 24.02 -14.82 -20.53
C SER A 479 25.30 -14.03 -20.75
N ILE A 480 26.39 -14.45 -20.11
CA ILE A 480 27.70 -13.80 -20.23
C ILE A 480 28.46 -14.42 -21.41
N CYS A 481 28.96 -13.59 -22.32
CA CYS A 481 29.57 -14.04 -23.56
C CYS A 481 30.99 -14.64 -23.40
N CYS A 482 31.67 -14.41 -22.27
CA CYS A 482 33.14 -14.55 -22.18
C CYS A 482 33.65 -15.10 -20.83
N GLU A 483 34.96 -15.40 -20.74
CA GLU A 483 35.62 -16.01 -19.57
C GLU A 483 35.76 -15.07 -18.35
N LYS A 484 35.43 -13.78 -18.49
CA LYS A 484 35.49 -12.79 -17.40
C LYS A 484 34.10 -12.57 -16.81
N ILE A 485 34.04 -12.42 -15.48
CA ILE A 485 32.80 -12.35 -14.72
C ILE A 485 32.16 -10.97 -14.86
N GLN A 486 30.87 -10.89 -15.17
CA GLN A 486 30.08 -9.66 -15.18
C GLN A 486 29.30 -9.52 -13.87
N THR A 487 29.40 -8.35 -13.22
CA THR A 487 28.59 -8.01 -12.03
C THR A 487 27.35 -7.21 -12.42
N PHE A 488 26.19 -7.58 -11.87
CA PHE A 488 24.89 -6.94 -12.05
C PHE A 488 24.34 -6.44 -10.71
N ASN A 489 23.72 -5.25 -10.68
CA ASN A 489 23.17 -4.67 -9.45
C ASN A 489 21.64 -4.62 -9.45
N ARG A 490 21.02 -4.10 -10.52
CA ARG A 490 19.57 -3.94 -10.59
C ARG A 490 19.03 -4.42 -11.92
N VAL A 491 17.85 -5.04 -11.90
CA VAL A 491 17.15 -5.48 -13.10
C VAL A 491 15.68 -5.07 -13.01
N TRP A 492 15.15 -4.50 -14.08
CA TRP A 492 13.74 -4.14 -14.23
C TRP A 492 13.15 -4.87 -15.43
N VAL A 493 11.86 -5.22 -15.35
CA VAL A 493 11.02 -5.59 -16.49
C VAL A 493 9.83 -4.63 -16.51
N SER A 494 9.63 -3.92 -17.61
CA SER A 494 8.61 -2.87 -17.74
C SER A 494 7.72 -3.11 -18.97
N LYS A 495 6.43 -2.78 -18.84
CA LYS A 495 5.43 -2.75 -19.93
C LYS A 495 5.49 -1.45 -20.76
N THR A 496 6.28 -0.48 -20.31
CA THR A 496 6.53 0.80 -21.01
C THR A 496 8.03 1.09 -21.01
N ASP A 497 8.50 1.92 -21.94
CA ASP A 497 9.93 2.28 -21.99
C ASP A 497 10.39 2.95 -20.67
N PRO A 498 11.35 2.37 -19.93
CA PRO A 498 11.71 2.85 -18.60
C PRO A 498 12.69 4.03 -18.62
N ARG A 499 13.12 4.53 -19.80
CA ARG A 499 14.14 5.60 -19.88
C ARG A 499 13.77 6.86 -19.10
N GLU A 500 12.53 7.32 -19.18
CA GLU A 500 12.06 8.52 -18.47
C GLU A 500 12.08 8.31 -16.95
N MET A 501 11.77 7.11 -16.49
CA MET A 501 11.85 6.78 -15.07
C MET A 501 13.32 6.70 -14.63
N LEU A 502 14.15 5.96 -15.38
CA LEU A 502 15.55 5.75 -15.03
C LEU A 502 16.34 7.05 -15.06
N SER A 503 16.04 7.99 -15.95
CA SER A 503 16.71 9.30 -16.00
C SER A 503 16.44 10.16 -14.76
N LYS A 504 15.35 9.91 -14.02
CA LYS A 504 15.08 10.55 -12.71
C LYS A 504 15.94 9.97 -11.58
N ILE A 505 16.46 8.75 -11.76
CA ILE A 505 17.19 7.99 -10.74
C ILE A 505 18.70 8.03 -11.01
N PHE A 506 19.09 8.07 -12.29
CA PHE A 506 20.46 7.93 -12.76
C PHE A 506 20.85 9.09 -13.68
N PRO A 507 22.12 9.54 -13.61
CA PRO A 507 22.62 10.54 -14.55
C PRO A 507 22.56 10.00 -15.99
N PRO A 508 22.28 10.86 -16.99
CA PRO A 508 22.19 10.45 -18.40
C PRO A 508 23.43 9.70 -18.92
N SER A 509 24.62 10.00 -18.38
CA SER A 509 25.87 9.32 -18.74
C SER A 509 25.92 7.84 -18.35
N GLN A 510 25.08 7.39 -17.41
CA GLN A 510 24.98 6.00 -16.98
C GLN A 510 23.94 5.20 -17.77
N ILE A 511 22.93 5.84 -18.34
CA ILE A 511 21.92 5.16 -19.16
C ILE A 511 22.44 5.12 -20.59
N LEU A 512 22.91 3.96 -21.02
CA LEU A 512 23.26 3.79 -22.42
C LEU A 512 21.98 3.84 -23.25
N PRO A 513 21.95 4.66 -24.32
CA PRO A 513 20.83 4.61 -25.23
C PRO A 513 20.77 3.18 -25.79
N GLN A 514 19.57 2.59 -25.75
CA GLN A 514 19.27 1.51 -26.68
C GLN A 514 19.55 2.06 -28.07
N SER A 515 19.94 1.23 -29.03
CA SER A 515 19.82 1.60 -30.44
C SER A 515 18.32 1.87 -30.70
N LEU A 516 17.90 3.11 -30.45
CA LEU A 516 16.59 3.65 -30.75
C LEU A 516 16.47 3.44 -32.26
N ARG A 517 15.66 2.45 -32.64
CA ARG A 517 15.17 2.41 -34.00
C ARG A 517 14.25 3.61 -34.12
N TRP A 518 14.61 4.55 -34.99
CA TRP A 518 13.77 5.68 -35.35
C TRP A 518 12.34 5.20 -35.69
N THR A 519 11.33 5.74 -35.02
CA THR A 519 9.91 5.43 -35.25
C THR A 519 9.16 6.71 -35.64
N THR A 520 7.88 6.57 -36.05
CA THR A 520 7.05 7.74 -36.35
C THR A 520 6.86 8.65 -35.14
N ASP A 521 6.88 8.12 -33.92
CA ASP A 521 6.59 8.87 -32.69
C ASP A 521 7.86 9.48 -32.05
N SER A 522 9.02 9.33 -32.71
CA SER A 522 10.30 9.85 -32.22
C SER A 522 10.37 11.36 -32.37
N ILE A 523 10.72 12.08 -31.28
CA ILE A 523 11.06 13.51 -31.29
C ILE A 523 12.36 13.73 -30.50
N VAL A 524 13.27 14.51 -31.08
CA VAL A 524 14.50 14.98 -30.43
C VAL A 524 14.64 16.49 -30.64
N GLY A 525 15.37 17.17 -29.76
CA GLY A 525 15.52 18.63 -29.82
C GLY A 525 16.79 19.19 -29.17
N ILE A 526 17.01 20.48 -29.40
CA ILE A 526 18.01 21.31 -28.72
C ILE A 526 17.44 22.71 -28.50
N ASP A 527 17.56 23.25 -27.28
CA ASP A 527 17.37 24.68 -26.99
C ASP A 527 18.74 25.36 -26.84
N PHE A 528 18.91 26.45 -27.56
CA PHE A 528 20.14 27.26 -27.53
C PHE A 528 20.12 28.29 -26.40
N GLU A 529 20.12 27.79 -25.16
CA GLU A 529 20.34 28.54 -23.91
C GLU A 529 21.82 28.46 -23.46
N GLU A 530 22.22 29.10 -22.36
CA GLU A 530 23.57 28.97 -21.79
C GLU A 530 23.54 28.34 -20.39
N PRO A 531 23.95 27.04 -20.24
CA PRO A 531 24.36 26.10 -21.29
C PRO A 531 23.18 25.59 -22.15
N ASN A 532 23.46 25.08 -23.36
CA ASN A 532 22.44 24.50 -24.25
C ASN A 532 21.69 23.37 -23.52
N TYR A 533 20.37 23.30 -23.70
CA TYR A 533 19.59 22.13 -23.29
C TYR A 533 19.55 21.12 -24.44
N ILE A 534 20.15 19.95 -24.25
CA ILE A 534 20.33 18.92 -25.29
C ILE A 534 19.37 17.75 -25.03
N ALA A 535 18.48 17.49 -25.97
CA ALA A 535 17.56 16.36 -25.97
C ALA A 535 17.71 15.54 -27.27
N GLY A 536 18.90 14.98 -27.48
CA GLY A 536 19.20 14.11 -28.64
C GLY A 536 19.78 14.80 -29.88
N ILE A 537 19.90 16.14 -29.89
CA ILE A 537 20.58 16.91 -30.93
C ILE A 537 21.79 17.65 -30.33
N THR A 538 22.97 17.55 -30.93
CA THR A 538 24.17 18.30 -30.55
C THR A 538 24.58 19.31 -31.62
N GLU A 539 25.19 20.42 -31.20
CA GLU A 539 25.84 21.38 -32.09
C GLU A 539 27.28 20.96 -32.36
N GLU A 540 27.65 20.84 -33.64
CA GLU A 540 28.98 20.35 -34.05
C GLU A 540 29.94 21.49 -34.44
N PRO A 541 31.13 21.57 -33.83
CA PRO A 541 32.11 22.59 -34.15
C PRO A 541 32.85 22.27 -35.46
N CYS A 542 32.40 22.87 -36.56
CA CYS A 542 33.04 22.77 -37.88
C CYS A 542 33.83 24.03 -38.24
N ALA A 543 34.86 23.89 -39.09
CA ALA A 543 35.76 24.99 -39.44
C ALA A 543 35.02 26.23 -40.01
N ASP A 544 33.98 26.06 -40.83
CA ASP A 544 33.17 27.15 -41.41
C ASP A 544 31.82 27.39 -40.69
N GLY A 545 31.64 26.78 -39.51
CA GLY A 545 30.42 26.80 -38.70
C GLY A 545 30.54 27.50 -37.35
N GLU A 546 31.37 28.55 -37.23
CA GLU A 546 31.47 29.32 -35.98
C GLU A 546 30.14 29.99 -35.63
N THR A 547 29.59 29.68 -34.45
CA THR A 547 28.39 30.30 -33.87
C THR A 547 28.70 30.92 -32.50
N PHE A 548 27.81 31.77 -32.00
CA PHE A 548 27.97 32.45 -30.71
C PHE A 548 26.64 32.49 -29.95
N PRO A 549 26.64 32.31 -28.62
CA PRO A 549 25.45 32.62 -27.82
C PRO A 549 25.11 34.10 -27.93
N ASP A 550 23.81 34.39 -27.99
CA ASP A 550 23.29 35.76 -28.09
C ASP A 550 21.89 35.85 -27.46
N MET A 551 21.38 37.06 -27.28
CA MET A 551 20.03 37.31 -26.80
C MET A 551 19.29 38.20 -27.79
N LYS A 552 18.21 37.68 -28.37
CA LYS A 552 17.44 38.35 -29.41
C LYS A 552 15.97 38.48 -29.00
N ALA A 553 15.50 39.71 -28.89
CA ALA A 553 14.13 40.03 -28.48
C ALA A 553 13.72 39.32 -27.16
N ASP A 554 14.59 39.39 -26.14
CA ASP A 554 14.42 38.77 -24.81
C ASP A 554 14.36 37.22 -24.82
N VAL A 555 14.86 36.58 -25.89
CA VAL A 555 15.00 35.13 -26.02
C VAL A 555 16.48 34.79 -26.20
N GLU A 556 17.02 33.88 -25.37
CA GLU A 556 18.38 33.35 -25.53
C GLU A 556 18.48 32.55 -26.84
N CYS A 557 19.56 32.64 -27.58
CA CYS A 557 19.65 32.01 -28.89
C CYS A 557 21.09 31.78 -29.34
N ARG A 558 21.24 31.00 -30.41
CA ARG A 558 22.50 30.86 -31.14
C ARG A 558 22.51 31.80 -32.34
N ARG A 559 23.50 32.69 -32.38
CA ARG A 559 23.78 33.58 -33.52
C ARG A 559 24.83 32.95 -34.43
N VAL A 560 24.47 32.82 -35.72
CA VAL A 560 25.38 32.50 -36.81
C VAL A 560 25.75 33.81 -37.52
N PRO A 561 27.04 34.22 -37.52
CA PRO A 561 27.49 35.49 -38.08
C PRO A 561 27.54 35.47 -39.62
N ILE A 562 27.79 36.64 -40.23
CA ILE A 562 28.08 36.77 -41.67
C ILE A 562 29.57 36.52 -41.93
N ARG A 563 29.89 35.77 -42.98
CA ARG A 563 31.26 35.50 -43.46
C ARG A 563 32.21 36.70 -43.37
N SER A 564 33.26 36.58 -42.56
CA SER A 564 34.38 37.53 -42.59
C SER A 564 35.37 37.19 -43.70
N SER A 565 36.24 38.13 -44.10
CA SER A 565 37.29 37.92 -45.11
C SER A 565 38.29 36.79 -44.80
N ALA A 566 38.19 36.16 -43.61
CA ALA A 566 38.99 35.02 -43.19
C ALA A 566 38.38 33.65 -43.58
N GLY A 567 37.18 33.61 -44.16
CA GLY A 567 36.63 32.41 -44.79
C GLY A 567 35.67 31.55 -43.95
N TYR A 568 35.35 31.93 -42.72
CA TYR A 568 34.52 31.17 -41.77
C TYR A 568 33.19 31.88 -41.41
N GLY A 569 32.16 31.09 -41.04
CA GLY A 569 30.93 31.54 -40.39
C GLY A 569 29.74 31.77 -41.33
N ASN A 570 29.11 30.70 -41.82
CA ASN A 570 27.84 30.78 -42.56
C ASN A 570 26.81 29.72 -42.15
N TYR A 571 27.21 28.73 -41.37
CA TYR A 571 26.42 27.54 -41.09
C TYR A 571 26.37 27.28 -39.58
N ILE A 572 25.29 26.67 -39.12
CA ILE A 572 25.24 25.95 -37.85
C ILE A 572 25.05 24.48 -38.19
N TYR A 573 25.94 23.64 -37.67
CA TYR A 573 25.96 22.20 -37.93
C TYR A 573 25.39 21.46 -36.73
N LEU A 574 24.53 20.48 -37.00
CA LEU A 574 23.81 19.75 -35.97
C LEU A 574 23.89 18.25 -36.25
N ASN A 575 24.07 17.49 -35.18
CA ASN A 575 24.03 16.03 -35.17
C ASN A 575 22.84 15.53 -34.39
N VAL A 576 22.14 14.57 -34.97
CA VAL A 576 21.25 13.70 -34.22
C VAL A 576 22.11 12.58 -33.67
N ASN A 577 21.92 12.22 -32.40
CA ASN A 577 22.67 11.12 -31.84
C ASN A 577 22.46 9.84 -32.67
N ASP A 578 23.55 9.24 -33.17
CA ASP A 578 23.55 8.01 -33.98
C ASP A 578 22.80 6.86 -33.30
N SER A 579 22.72 6.82 -31.98
CA SER A 579 21.90 5.81 -31.30
C SER A 579 20.40 5.97 -31.54
N ILE A 580 19.94 7.10 -32.12
CA ILE A 580 18.53 7.51 -32.29
C ILE A 580 18.06 7.43 -33.75
N VAL A 581 18.91 7.86 -34.69
CA VAL A 581 18.66 7.75 -36.14
C VAL A 581 19.79 6.92 -36.74
N PHE A 582 19.77 5.61 -36.50
CA PHE A 582 20.59 4.68 -37.29
C PHE A 582 19.70 3.63 -37.92
N ASN A 583 19.34 3.87 -39.18
CA ASN A 583 18.76 2.85 -40.05
C ASN A 583 19.77 2.50 -41.14
N ASP A 584 19.86 1.21 -41.48
CA ASP A 584 20.62 0.71 -42.64
C ASP A 584 20.00 1.15 -44.01
N GLY A 585 19.28 2.28 -44.05
CA GLY A 585 18.59 2.82 -45.24
C GLY A 585 17.91 4.18 -45.03
N PRO A 586 17.41 4.81 -46.11
CA PRO A 586 16.82 6.15 -46.09
C PRO A 586 15.56 6.21 -45.20
N THR A 587 15.48 7.26 -44.39
CA THR A 587 14.43 7.47 -43.37
C THR A 587 13.65 8.76 -43.67
N GLU A 588 12.32 8.69 -43.63
CA GLU A 588 11.44 9.85 -43.75
C GLU A 588 11.25 10.51 -42.37
N LEU A 589 11.44 11.83 -42.29
CA LEU A 589 11.33 12.62 -41.05
C LEU A 589 11.03 14.11 -41.32
N TRP A 590 10.82 14.88 -40.26
CA TRP A 590 10.59 16.31 -40.28
C TRP A 590 11.61 17.05 -39.40
N ILE A 591 12.12 18.19 -39.87
CA ILE A 591 13.00 19.06 -39.08
C ILE A 591 12.28 20.38 -38.82
N ALA A 592 12.04 20.72 -37.56
CA ALA A 592 11.48 22.01 -37.18
C ALA A 592 12.57 22.94 -36.63
N VAL A 593 12.50 24.22 -36.94
CA VAL A 593 13.45 25.23 -36.45
C VAL A 593 12.72 26.49 -36.02
N GLU A 594 13.00 26.97 -34.81
CA GLU A 594 12.59 28.27 -34.32
C GLU A 594 13.68 29.30 -34.59
N TYR A 595 13.39 30.27 -35.46
CA TYR A 595 14.34 31.30 -35.90
C TYR A 595 13.75 32.70 -35.80
N PHE A 596 14.62 33.71 -35.72
CA PHE A 596 14.21 35.12 -35.74
C PHE A 596 14.17 35.66 -37.17
N ASP A 597 13.00 36.11 -37.66
CA ASP A 597 12.82 36.69 -39.01
C ASP A 597 13.35 38.13 -39.06
N GLU A 598 14.69 38.25 -39.00
CA GLU A 598 15.43 39.52 -38.88
C GLU A 598 15.42 40.37 -40.15
N SER A 599 15.35 39.79 -41.36
CA SER A 599 15.56 40.55 -42.60
C SER A 599 15.19 39.75 -43.85
N ILE A 600 15.10 40.41 -45.01
CA ILE A 600 14.74 39.75 -46.28
C ILE A 600 15.89 38.86 -46.78
N GLY A 601 15.68 37.55 -46.79
CA GLY A 601 16.68 36.54 -47.16
C GLY A 601 16.03 35.16 -47.39
N ASN A 602 16.86 34.12 -47.42
CA ASN A 602 16.43 32.73 -47.64
C ASN A 602 17.03 31.83 -46.55
N LEU A 603 16.19 31.24 -45.70
CA LEU A 603 16.58 30.16 -44.80
C LEU A 603 16.70 28.86 -45.60
N THR A 604 17.84 28.22 -45.44
CA THR A 604 18.17 26.97 -46.13
C THR A 604 18.54 25.91 -45.11
N LEU A 605 18.07 24.70 -45.36
CA LEU A 605 18.43 23.48 -44.65
C LEU A 605 19.13 22.54 -45.64
N GLU A 606 20.28 22.03 -45.26
CA GLU A 606 21.03 21.04 -46.01
C GLU A 606 21.28 19.81 -45.11
N TYR A 607 21.04 18.60 -45.59
CA TYR A 607 21.03 17.36 -44.78
C TYR A 607 21.72 16.16 -45.46
N ASP A 608 22.17 15.20 -44.65
CA ASP A 608 22.87 13.99 -45.07
C ASP A 608 21.90 12.93 -45.63
N THR A 609 22.24 12.34 -46.78
CA THR A 609 21.42 11.39 -47.56
C THR A 609 22.29 10.54 -48.49
N VAL A 610 21.80 9.38 -48.97
CA VAL A 610 22.46 8.62 -50.05
C VAL A 610 21.52 8.43 -51.24
N GLY A 611 22.00 8.84 -52.42
CA GLY A 611 21.39 8.56 -53.72
C GLY A 611 22.38 8.77 -54.85
N ASP A 612 22.13 8.17 -56.02
CA ASP A 612 23.00 8.11 -57.22
C ASP A 612 23.49 9.47 -57.80
N ARG A 613 23.23 10.60 -57.12
CA ARG A 613 23.49 11.97 -57.60
C ARG A 613 24.16 12.91 -56.58
N VAL A 614 24.47 12.47 -55.36
CA VAL A 614 25.14 13.30 -54.34
C VAL A 614 26.53 12.69 -54.05
N PRO A 615 27.63 13.44 -54.22
CA PRO A 615 28.97 12.97 -53.84
C PRO A 615 29.06 12.59 -52.36
N GLU A 616 29.93 11.64 -52.01
CA GLU A 616 30.18 11.10 -50.65
C GLU A 616 30.48 12.16 -49.57
N ASP A 617 30.78 13.41 -49.95
CA ASP A 617 31.11 14.53 -49.06
C ASP A 617 30.14 15.74 -49.23
N ALA A 618 28.88 15.53 -49.61
CA ALA A 618 27.95 16.64 -49.92
C ALA A 618 26.57 16.50 -49.26
N PHE A 619 26.08 17.58 -48.66
CA PHE A 619 24.70 17.68 -48.20
C PHE A 619 23.71 17.86 -49.36
N LYS A 620 22.48 17.36 -49.20
CA LYS A 620 21.33 17.65 -50.08
C LYS A 620 20.56 18.85 -49.57
N LEU A 621 20.22 19.78 -50.48
CA LEU A 621 19.42 20.97 -50.16
C LEU A 621 17.93 20.61 -50.04
N ALA A 622 17.29 21.02 -48.94
CA ALA A 622 15.85 20.96 -48.74
C ALA A 622 15.12 22.11 -49.47
N GLU A 623 13.86 22.41 -49.09
CA GLU A 623 13.18 23.60 -49.61
C GLU A 623 13.84 24.91 -49.13
N ILE A 624 13.72 25.96 -49.93
CA ILE A 624 14.23 27.30 -49.59
C ILE A 624 13.08 28.14 -49.05
N VAL A 625 13.21 28.64 -47.82
CA VAL A 625 12.16 29.39 -47.13
C VAL A 625 12.47 30.89 -47.18
N PRO A 626 11.64 31.72 -47.82
CA PRO A 626 11.87 33.16 -47.88
C PRO A 626 11.52 33.85 -46.56
N PHE A 627 12.38 34.78 -46.14
CA PHE A 627 12.14 35.68 -45.02
C PHE A 627 11.45 36.97 -45.44
N THR A 628 10.73 37.55 -44.49
CA THR A 628 9.82 38.68 -44.73
C THR A 628 10.07 39.89 -43.83
N ASP A 629 11.13 39.86 -43.01
CA ASP A 629 11.52 40.95 -42.09
C ASP A 629 10.40 41.33 -41.11
N THR A 630 9.74 40.32 -40.54
CA THR A 630 8.65 40.55 -39.57
C THR A 630 9.13 40.96 -38.19
N LYS A 631 10.42 40.75 -37.86
CA LYS A 631 10.98 40.98 -36.52
C LYS A 631 10.32 40.15 -35.41
N GLU A 632 9.82 38.97 -35.77
CA GLU A 632 9.20 38.01 -34.86
C GLU A 632 9.93 36.66 -34.91
N TRP A 633 9.87 35.92 -33.81
CA TRP A 633 10.26 34.52 -33.77
C TRP A 633 9.24 33.68 -34.55
N LYS A 634 9.72 32.75 -35.37
CA LYS A 634 8.91 31.89 -36.22
C LYS A 634 9.41 30.46 -36.16
N ILE A 635 8.48 29.52 -36.25
CA ILE A 635 8.78 28.10 -36.45
C ILE A 635 8.52 27.76 -37.91
N HIS A 636 9.50 27.12 -38.56
CA HIS A 636 9.32 26.47 -39.86
C HIS A 636 9.58 24.97 -39.74
N ILE A 637 8.80 24.16 -40.46
CA ILE A 637 8.88 22.70 -40.46
C ILE A 637 9.24 22.24 -41.87
N TYR A 638 10.38 21.56 -42.00
CA TYR A 638 10.87 20.95 -43.24
C TYR A 638 10.47 19.48 -43.31
N HIS A 639 10.01 19.01 -44.47
CA HIS A 639 9.80 17.58 -44.76
C HIS A 639 11.04 16.98 -45.44
N ILE A 640 11.57 15.90 -44.87
CA ILE A 640 12.82 15.24 -45.30
C ILE A 640 12.50 13.78 -45.66
N PRO A 641 12.41 13.42 -46.95
CA PRO A 641 11.90 12.12 -47.37
C PRO A 641 12.95 10.99 -47.34
N ASP A 642 14.23 11.31 -47.21
CA ASP A 642 15.34 10.38 -47.44
C ASP A 642 16.60 10.72 -46.60
N ALA A 643 16.43 11.05 -45.32
CA ALA A 643 17.54 11.27 -44.40
C ALA A 643 18.33 9.98 -44.14
N GLU A 644 19.66 10.06 -44.07
CA GLU A 644 20.50 8.94 -43.61
C GLU A 644 21.29 9.23 -42.33
N PHE A 645 21.65 10.48 -42.06
CA PHE A 645 22.29 10.94 -40.82
C PHE A 645 23.45 10.03 -40.37
N LYS A 646 24.44 9.87 -41.25
CA LYS A 646 25.65 9.04 -41.03
C LYS A 646 26.87 9.89 -40.77
N ASN A 647 26.70 11.17 -40.43
CA ASN A 647 27.79 12.12 -40.24
C ASN A 647 28.74 12.21 -41.46
N GLN A 648 28.26 11.95 -42.69
CA GLN A 648 29.13 11.81 -43.87
C GLN A 648 29.80 13.12 -44.29
N ALA A 649 29.06 14.24 -44.25
CA ALA A 649 29.55 15.53 -44.69
C ALA A 649 29.95 16.41 -43.48
N ASN A 650 31.24 16.74 -43.37
CA ASN A 650 31.80 17.55 -42.27
C ASN A 650 31.56 16.99 -40.84
N GLY A 651 31.20 15.70 -40.70
CA GLY A 651 30.88 15.11 -39.40
C GLY A 651 29.53 15.55 -38.81
N ALA A 652 28.67 16.14 -39.66
CA ALA A 652 27.37 16.68 -39.27
C ALA A 652 26.22 16.00 -40.05
N ASP A 653 25.05 15.83 -39.42
CA ASP A 653 23.86 15.26 -40.07
C ASP A 653 23.08 16.28 -40.89
N PHE A 654 22.98 17.52 -40.41
CA PHE A 654 22.36 18.61 -41.15
C PHE A 654 22.88 19.98 -40.71
N ARG A 655 22.62 21.00 -41.52
CA ARG A 655 23.02 22.37 -41.25
C ARG A 655 22.01 23.39 -41.75
N PHE A 656 21.92 24.51 -41.03
CA PHE A 656 21.16 25.68 -41.45
C PHE A 656 22.08 26.79 -41.93
N SER A 657 21.63 27.55 -42.93
CA SER A 657 22.25 28.84 -43.27
C SER A 657 21.23 29.87 -43.73
N LEU A 658 21.59 31.14 -43.55
CA LEU A 658 20.90 32.28 -44.11
C LEU A 658 21.78 32.95 -45.16
N GLY A 659 21.31 33.00 -46.41
CA GLY A 659 22.11 33.51 -47.52
C GLY A 659 22.57 34.97 -47.36
N GLY A 660 23.82 35.16 -46.88
CA GLY A 660 24.50 36.46 -46.84
C GLY A 660 24.13 37.39 -45.68
N MET A 661 23.45 36.89 -44.63
CA MET A 661 23.04 37.66 -43.43
C MET A 661 23.17 36.84 -42.14
N GLU A 662 23.05 37.49 -40.97
CA GLU A 662 23.11 36.81 -39.67
C GLU A 662 21.83 35.99 -39.40
N LEU A 663 21.99 34.76 -38.90
CA LEU A 663 20.89 33.88 -38.51
C LEU A 663 20.85 33.76 -36.99
N TYR A 664 19.64 33.75 -36.42
CA TYR A 664 19.40 33.56 -34.99
C TYR A 664 18.43 32.40 -34.81
N ILE A 665 18.83 31.36 -34.06
CA ILE A 665 18.03 30.15 -33.80
C ILE A 665 17.85 29.97 -32.31
N ASN A 666 16.61 29.74 -31.85
CA ASN A 666 16.31 29.43 -30.45
C ASN A 666 16.24 27.91 -30.22
N ARG A 667 15.54 27.17 -31.09
CA ARG A 667 15.32 25.73 -30.93
C ARG A 667 15.35 25.01 -32.27
N VAL A 668 15.73 23.74 -32.23
CA VAL A 668 15.63 22.82 -33.37
C VAL A 668 15.06 21.50 -32.88
N TRP A 669 14.19 20.89 -33.68
CA TRP A 669 13.65 19.55 -33.45
C TRP A 669 13.80 18.67 -34.68
N VAL A 670 13.92 17.37 -34.48
CA VAL A 670 13.77 16.33 -35.51
C VAL A 670 12.66 15.39 -35.06
N VAL A 671 11.67 15.14 -35.92
CA VAL A 671 10.44 14.42 -35.60
C VAL A 671 10.15 13.33 -36.63
N GLY A 672 9.71 12.16 -36.19
CA GLY A 672 9.39 11.00 -37.04
C GLY A 672 8.07 11.10 -37.80
N HIS A 673 7.22 12.08 -37.47
CA HIS A 673 5.98 12.42 -38.17
C HIS A 673 5.86 13.94 -38.36
N GLU A 674 4.89 14.42 -39.15
CA GLU A 674 4.61 15.85 -39.30
C GLU A 674 4.13 16.43 -37.95
N PRO A 675 4.88 17.34 -37.29
CA PRO A 675 4.56 17.79 -35.94
C PRO A 675 3.52 18.92 -35.92
N THR A 676 2.80 19.04 -34.80
CA THR A 676 1.98 20.22 -34.50
C THR A 676 2.75 21.26 -33.68
N LEU A 677 2.37 22.54 -33.74
CA LEU A 677 3.04 23.57 -32.92
C LEU A 677 2.91 23.31 -31.41
N SER A 678 1.75 22.86 -30.95
CA SER A 678 1.51 22.55 -29.53
C SER A 678 2.34 21.38 -29.03
N GLU A 679 2.64 20.41 -29.89
CA GLU A 679 3.50 19.28 -29.58
C GLU A 679 4.96 19.70 -29.38
N LEU A 680 5.50 20.54 -30.28
CA LEU A 680 6.84 21.11 -30.13
C LEU A 680 6.97 21.96 -28.86
N GLU A 681 5.92 22.73 -28.52
CA GLU A 681 5.89 23.55 -27.30
C GLU A 681 5.80 22.70 -26.02
N ASN A 682 5.00 21.63 -26.00
CA ASN A 682 4.80 20.77 -24.83
C ASN A 682 6.02 19.89 -24.53
N PHE A 683 6.68 19.35 -25.56
CA PHE A 683 7.86 18.50 -25.40
C PHE A 683 8.94 19.20 -24.54
N MET A 684 9.19 20.49 -24.79
CA MET A 684 10.17 21.25 -24.00
C MET A 684 9.70 21.62 -22.58
N LEU A 685 8.39 21.58 -22.30
CA LEU A 685 7.82 21.89 -20.98
C LEU A 685 7.85 20.68 -20.03
N GLU A 686 7.58 19.48 -20.55
CA GLU A 686 7.58 18.23 -19.78
C GLU A 686 8.99 17.89 -19.27
N GLU A 687 10.00 18.03 -20.13
CA GLU A 687 11.42 17.92 -19.81
C GLU A 687 11.86 18.90 -18.69
N ARG A 688 11.28 20.11 -18.62
CA ARG A 688 11.61 21.14 -17.62
C ARG A 688 10.96 20.91 -16.24
N GLY A 689 10.01 19.99 -16.10
CA GLY A 689 9.25 19.75 -14.85
C GLY A 689 10.09 19.32 -13.64
N GLN A 690 11.28 18.75 -13.86
CA GLN A 690 12.18 18.28 -12.80
C GLN A 690 12.86 19.42 -12.00
N LEU A 691 12.89 20.65 -12.53
CA LEU A 691 13.52 21.82 -11.88
C LEU A 691 12.64 22.47 -10.78
N ALA A 692 11.41 22.01 -10.59
CA ALA A 692 10.44 22.64 -9.68
C ALA A 692 10.43 22.06 -8.25
N ASP A 693 11.05 20.90 -8.03
CA ASP A 693 11.28 20.33 -6.69
C ASP A 693 12.52 20.99 -6.06
N VAL A 694 12.30 22.10 -5.36
CA VAL A 694 13.37 22.87 -4.74
C VAL A 694 13.62 22.44 -3.28
N SER A 695 12.74 21.61 -2.70
CA SER A 695 12.93 20.97 -1.40
C SER A 695 13.86 19.76 -1.50
N GLY A 696 13.86 19.07 -2.64
CA GLY A 696 14.67 17.89 -2.94
C GLY A 696 14.04 16.59 -2.41
N ASN A 697 12.71 16.51 -2.33
CA ASN A 697 12.00 15.37 -1.75
C ASN A 697 11.39 14.41 -2.80
N GLY A 698 11.59 14.69 -4.09
CA GLY A 698 11.07 13.91 -5.20
C GLY A 698 9.62 14.22 -5.59
N THR A 699 8.98 15.24 -5.00
CA THR A 699 7.59 15.64 -5.26
C THR A 699 7.47 17.15 -5.37
N ILE A 700 6.53 17.66 -6.17
CA ILE A 700 6.21 19.09 -6.22
C ILE A 700 5.09 19.37 -5.24
N SER A 701 5.40 20.05 -4.14
CA SER A 701 4.49 20.31 -3.03
C SER A 701 4.20 21.80 -2.82
N ALA A 702 3.23 22.11 -1.94
CA ALA A 702 2.97 23.48 -1.54
C ALA A 702 4.16 24.12 -0.79
N TYR A 703 5.06 23.30 -0.25
CA TYR A 703 6.29 23.73 0.40
C TYR A 703 7.35 24.17 -0.61
N ASP A 704 7.51 23.47 -1.75
CA ASP A 704 8.38 23.89 -2.86
C ASP A 704 7.98 25.26 -3.40
N ALA A 705 6.68 25.45 -3.64
CA ALA A 705 6.15 26.75 -4.05
C ALA A 705 6.46 27.86 -3.03
N ALA A 706 6.48 27.53 -1.73
CA ALA A 706 6.85 28.48 -0.67
C ALA A 706 8.36 28.77 -0.62
N LEU A 707 9.21 27.80 -0.97
CA LEU A 707 10.66 27.97 -1.08
C LEU A 707 11.03 28.83 -2.30
N ILE A 708 10.46 28.52 -3.48
CA ILE A 708 10.62 29.32 -4.71
C ILE A 708 10.25 30.78 -4.45
N LEU A 709 9.13 31.03 -3.76
CA LEU A 709 8.72 32.39 -3.45
C LEU A 709 9.72 33.10 -2.54
N GLN A 710 10.27 32.41 -1.54
CA GLN A 710 11.27 32.98 -0.63
C GLN A 710 12.56 33.34 -1.37
N TYR A 711 13.01 32.49 -2.28
CA TYR A 711 14.17 32.77 -3.12
C TYR A 711 13.94 34.01 -3.99
N VAL A 712 12.78 34.07 -4.67
CA VAL A 712 12.39 35.21 -5.51
C VAL A 712 12.28 36.52 -4.74
N VAL A 713 11.89 36.49 -3.46
CA VAL A 713 11.80 37.71 -2.62
C VAL A 713 13.08 37.98 -1.80
N GLY A 714 14.14 37.20 -1.99
CA GLY A 714 15.43 37.36 -1.32
C GLY A 714 15.38 37.05 0.19
N LEU A 715 14.53 36.11 0.60
CA LEU A 715 14.48 35.60 1.98
C LEU A 715 15.39 34.38 2.18
N ILE A 716 15.71 33.67 1.10
CA ILE A 716 16.73 32.62 1.02
C ILE A 716 17.56 32.90 -0.23
N ASP A 717 18.85 32.58 -0.19
CA ASP A 717 19.79 32.84 -1.29
C ASP A 717 20.16 31.55 -2.06
N GLU A 718 19.70 30.39 -1.58
CA GLU A 718 19.90 29.05 -2.14
C GLU A 718 18.69 28.16 -1.79
N PHE A 719 18.39 27.16 -2.63
CA PHE A 719 17.33 26.19 -2.35
C PHE A 719 17.83 25.02 -1.48
N PRO A 720 16.98 24.41 -0.63
CA PRO A 720 17.33 23.21 0.13
C PRO A 720 17.88 22.06 -0.72
N ALA A 721 17.35 21.86 -1.94
CA ALA A 721 17.84 20.87 -2.89
C ALA A 721 19.27 21.14 -3.39
N GLU A 722 19.76 22.38 -3.29
CA GLU A 722 21.08 22.81 -3.79
C GLU A 722 22.19 22.71 -2.72
N SER A 723 21.85 22.43 -1.46
CA SER A 723 22.81 22.52 -0.35
C SER A 723 23.62 21.23 -0.16
N LEU A 724 24.89 21.23 -0.62
CA LEU A 724 25.85 20.13 -0.46
C LEU A 724 26.35 19.92 0.99
N LEU A 725 25.97 20.78 1.95
CA LEU A 725 26.52 20.80 3.32
C LEU A 725 25.61 20.16 4.38
N SER A 726 24.49 19.56 3.99
CA SER A 726 23.74 18.63 4.83
C SER A 726 22.94 17.70 3.92
N PRO A 727 23.17 16.38 3.91
CA PRO A 727 22.09 15.50 3.49
C PRO A 727 20.93 15.88 4.41
N ASN A 728 19.83 16.37 3.85
CA ASN A 728 18.62 16.72 4.58
C ASN A 728 18.16 15.46 5.32
N THR A 729 18.70 15.23 6.51
CA THR A 729 17.95 14.54 7.55
C THR A 729 16.85 15.54 7.84
N PRO A 730 15.59 15.29 7.45
CA PRO A 730 14.53 16.22 7.78
C PRO A 730 14.64 16.47 9.28
N GLN A 731 14.79 17.74 9.67
CA GLN A 731 14.63 18.06 11.08
C GLN A 731 13.25 17.51 11.45
N LEU A 732 13.23 16.46 12.27
CA LEU A 732 12.00 15.82 12.74
C LEU A 732 11.15 16.88 13.46
N GLN A 733 10.31 17.56 12.68
CA GLN A 733 9.31 18.49 13.18
C GLN A 733 8.11 17.64 13.56
N ASN A 734 8.10 17.23 14.83
CA ASN A 734 7.00 16.46 15.39
C ASN A 734 5.84 17.40 15.72
N TYR A 735 4.86 17.47 14.83
CA TYR A 735 3.63 18.19 15.07
C TYR A 735 2.63 17.31 15.81
N VAL A 736 1.99 17.85 16.84
CA VAL A 736 0.84 17.20 17.50
C VAL A 736 -0.37 18.10 17.31
N VAL A 737 -1.35 17.63 16.53
CA VAL A 737 -2.59 18.34 16.25
C VAL A 737 -3.76 17.61 16.90
N ARG A 738 -4.65 18.36 17.56
CA ARG A 738 -5.77 17.81 18.30
C ARG A 738 -7.09 18.51 18.03
N ALA A 739 -8.16 17.72 18.03
CA ALA A 739 -9.53 18.17 18.18
C ALA A 739 -10.01 17.90 19.62
N PRO A 740 -10.82 18.79 20.24
CA PRO A 740 -11.22 18.64 21.63
C PRO A 740 -12.41 17.69 21.82
N PHE A 741 -12.58 17.20 23.05
CA PHE A 741 -13.86 16.68 23.55
C PHE A 741 -14.71 17.84 24.08
N LEU A 742 -15.93 18.01 23.57
CA LEU A 742 -16.86 19.07 23.98
C LEU A 742 -18.24 18.49 24.30
N ARG A 743 -18.90 19.05 25.31
CA ARG A 743 -20.32 18.76 25.62
C ARG A 743 -21.15 19.99 25.27
N VAL A 744 -22.18 19.82 24.46
CA VAL A 744 -22.96 20.93 23.89
C VAL A 744 -24.45 20.63 24.05
N HIS A 745 -25.25 21.62 24.43
CA HIS A 745 -26.71 21.43 24.47
C HIS A 745 -27.28 21.39 23.05
N SER A 746 -28.27 20.51 22.87
CA SER A 746 -29.02 20.40 21.63
C SER A 746 -29.55 21.75 21.13
N GLY A 747 -29.34 22.06 19.84
CA GLY A 747 -29.74 23.32 19.21
C GLY A 747 -28.77 24.49 19.44
N GLN A 748 -27.66 24.29 20.15
CA GLN A 748 -26.66 25.32 20.40
C GLN A 748 -25.60 25.38 19.28
N ARG A 749 -25.10 26.58 18.99
CA ARG A 749 -23.88 26.78 18.20
C ARG A 749 -22.63 26.56 19.03
N VAL A 750 -21.66 25.85 18.47
CA VAL A 750 -20.37 25.55 19.09
C VAL A 750 -19.24 25.89 18.13
N ARG A 751 -18.18 26.50 18.68
CA ARG A 751 -16.95 26.81 17.94
C ARG A 751 -15.85 25.87 18.40
N ILE A 752 -15.37 25.03 17.48
CA ILE A 752 -14.44 23.94 17.78
C ILE A 752 -13.04 24.34 17.33
N PRO A 753 -12.07 24.52 18.25
CA PRO A 753 -10.69 24.81 17.88
C PRO A 753 -9.95 23.55 17.41
N ILE A 754 -9.22 23.66 16.30
CA ILE A 754 -8.17 22.70 15.93
C ILE A 754 -6.83 23.25 16.44
N ILE A 755 -6.18 22.49 17.32
CA ILE A 755 -5.08 22.97 18.16
C ILE A 755 -3.81 22.23 17.79
N ILE A 756 -2.70 22.94 17.68
CA ILE A 756 -1.37 22.38 17.52
C ILE A 756 -0.53 22.68 18.77
N ASN A 757 0.18 21.67 19.29
CA ASN A 757 0.96 21.82 20.53
C ASN A 757 2.20 22.71 20.36
N ASP A 758 2.86 22.63 19.21
CA ASP A 758 3.97 23.49 18.81
C ASP A 758 3.88 23.73 17.29
N ALA A 759 3.94 24.99 16.86
CA ALA A 759 3.87 25.39 15.46
C ALA A 759 5.17 26.07 14.99
N THR A 760 6.25 25.92 15.76
CA THR A 760 7.56 26.48 15.42
C THR A 760 8.04 25.93 14.08
N GLY A 761 8.29 26.84 13.13
CA GLY A 761 8.74 26.46 11.77
C GLY A 761 7.62 26.12 10.78
N LEU A 762 6.35 26.20 11.18
CA LEU A 762 5.22 25.96 10.29
C LEU A 762 5.11 27.05 9.20
N ARG A 763 5.03 26.64 7.93
CA ARG A 763 4.95 27.53 6.75
C ARG A 763 3.72 27.25 5.90
N THR A 764 3.40 25.98 5.68
CA THR A 764 2.26 25.54 4.88
C THR A 764 1.49 24.44 5.60
N GLY A 765 0.22 24.27 5.25
CA GLY A 765 -0.53 23.11 5.71
C GLY A 765 -1.88 22.92 5.05
N CYS A 766 -2.34 21.67 5.06
CA CYS A 766 -3.65 21.22 4.61
C CYS A 766 -4.26 20.31 5.68
N VAL A 767 -5.53 20.50 6.00
CA VAL A 767 -6.25 19.75 7.03
C VAL A 767 -7.63 19.37 6.52
N ARG A 768 -7.99 18.08 6.57
CA ARG A 768 -9.37 17.60 6.41
C ARG A 768 -9.94 17.20 7.78
N LEU A 769 -11.11 17.72 8.13
CA LEU A 769 -11.81 17.38 9.37
C LEU A 769 -13.16 16.75 9.01
N THR A 770 -13.42 15.54 9.48
CA THR A 770 -14.72 14.86 9.32
C THR A 770 -15.51 14.84 10.62
N TYR A 771 -16.84 14.82 10.48
CA TYR A 771 -17.80 14.85 11.57
C TYR A 771 -19.14 14.24 11.13
N ALA A 772 -20.03 13.92 12.08
CA ALA A 772 -21.33 13.31 11.79
C ALA A 772 -22.37 14.37 11.35
N PRO A 773 -22.78 14.42 10.06
CA PRO A 773 -23.67 15.48 9.55
C PRO A 773 -25.12 15.37 10.06
N ASN A 774 -25.50 14.21 10.59
CA ASN A 774 -26.78 14.00 11.26
C ASN A 774 -26.78 14.48 12.73
N ILE A 775 -25.64 14.95 13.25
CA ILE A 775 -25.48 15.47 14.61
C ILE A 775 -25.08 16.94 14.59
N LEU A 776 -24.11 17.31 13.74
CA LEU A 776 -23.56 18.66 13.61
C LEU A 776 -23.79 19.19 12.20
N ARG A 777 -24.37 20.39 12.09
CA ARG A 777 -24.45 21.14 10.84
C ARG A 777 -23.32 22.17 10.79
N PRO A 778 -22.47 22.16 9.75
CA PRO A 778 -21.42 23.17 9.61
C PRO A 778 -21.98 24.57 9.37
N ILE A 779 -21.28 25.58 9.86
CA ILE A 779 -21.57 26.99 9.59
C ILE A 779 -20.43 27.61 8.79
N GLU A 780 -19.25 27.72 9.40
CA GLU A 780 -18.09 28.36 8.78
C GLU A 780 -16.77 27.88 9.39
N VAL A 781 -15.66 28.18 8.70
CA VAL A 781 -14.31 28.04 9.23
C VAL A 781 -13.72 29.43 9.39
N THR A 782 -13.09 29.69 10.53
CA THR A 782 -12.38 30.94 10.81
C THR A 782 -10.93 30.70 11.22
N PRO A 783 -9.98 31.55 10.83
CA PRO A 783 -8.58 31.33 11.11
C PRO A 783 -8.30 31.58 12.60
N GLY A 784 -7.36 30.82 13.14
CA GLY A 784 -6.86 30.95 14.50
C GLY A 784 -5.74 31.98 14.59
N PRO A 785 -5.35 32.38 15.82
CA PRO A 785 -4.28 33.37 16.02
C PRO A 785 -2.93 32.97 15.42
N LEU A 786 -2.66 31.66 15.29
CA LEU A 786 -1.42 31.16 14.69
C LEU A 786 -1.32 31.47 13.19
N LEU A 787 -2.46 31.52 12.50
CA LEU A 787 -2.52 31.83 11.07
C LEU A 787 -2.58 33.35 10.81
N ALA A 788 -2.28 34.18 11.81
CA ALA A 788 -2.21 35.63 11.64
C ALA A 788 -1.06 36.02 10.68
N GLY A 789 -1.42 36.44 9.46
CA GLY A 789 -0.47 36.76 8.40
C GLY A 789 -0.21 35.61 7.43
N PHE A 790 -0.91 34.50 7.58
CA PHE A 790 -1.00 33.45 6.57
C PHE A 790 -2.12 33.78 5.58
N TYR A 791 -1.93 33.40 4.33
CA TYR A 791 -3.03 33.19 3.40
C TYR A 791 -3.67 31.86 3.74
N TRP A 792 -5.00 31.79 3.65
CA TRP A 792 -5.73 30.56 3.93
C TRP A 792 -7.02 30.56 3.11
N ASP A 793 -7.50 29.36 2.81
CA ASP A 793 -8.77 29.12 2.15
C ASP A 793 -9.40 27.85 2.72
N TYR A 794 -10.71 27.68 2.53
CA TYR A 794 -11.43 26.52 3.05
C TYR A 794 -12.60 26.12 2.16
N ARG A 795 -12.96 24.84 2.25
CA ARG A 795 -14.22 24.30 1.72
C ARG A 795 -14.92 23.55 2.83
N ILE A 796 -16.21 23.79 3.00
CA ILE A 796 -17.03 23.09 3.97
C ILE A 796 -18.27 22.50 3.29
N SER A 797 -18.58 21.26 3.62
CA SER A 797 -19.71 20.49 3.10
C SER A 797 -20.30 19.64 4.23
N ASN A 798 -21.42 18.97 4.00
CA ASN A 798 -22.00 18.10 5.04
C ASN A 798 -21.05 16.94 5.37
N GLY A 799 -20.57 16.91 6.62
CA GLY A 799 -19.71 15.84 7.14
C GLY A 799 -18.22 16.11 7.00
N GLU A 800 -17.83 17.23 6.37
CA GLU A 800 -16.43 17.52 6.07
C GLU A 800 -16.10 19.03 6.06
N ALA A 801 -14.92 19.39 6.57
CA ALA A 801 -14.30 20.70 6.42
C ALA A 801 -12.84 20.55 5.98
N ARG A 802 -12.46 21.17 4.86
CA ARG A 802 -11.07 21.24 4.37
C ARG A 802 -10.53 22.64 4.55
N VAL A 803 -9.29 22.75 5.04
CA VAL A 803 -8.61 24.03 5.25
C VAL A 803 -7.19 23.93 4.71
N ALA A 804 -6.78 24.92 3.92
CA ALA A 804 -5.42 25.06 3.41
C ALA A 804 -4.85 26.42 3.81
N PHE A 805 -3.56 26.49 4.15
CA PHE A 805 -2.90 27.74 4.52
C PHE A 805 -1.41 27.77 4.14
N ALA A 806 -0.90 28.98 3.89
CA ALA A 806 0.50 29.25 3.60
C ALA A 806 0.92 30.64 4.10
N GLY A 807 2.08 30.77 4.75
CA GLY A 807 2.50 32.00 5.39
C GLY A 807 4.00 32.17 5.49
N VAL A 808 4.42 33.43 5.56
CA VAL A 808 5.84 33.84 5.68
C VAL A 808 6.24 34.21 7.11
N LYS A 809 5.26 34.43 7.99
CA LYS A 809 5.50 34.77 9.39
C LYS A 809 5.42 33.51 10.24
N LEU A 810 6.57 32.97 10.62
CA LEU A 810 6.65 31.71 11.34
C LEU A 810 6.08 31.83 12.77
N PRO A 811 5.11 31.00 13.16
CA PRO A 811 4.67 30.89 14.55
C PRO A 811 5.86 30.49 15.45
N GLN A 812 5.81 30.92 16.71
CA GLN A 812 6.87 30.69 17.70
C GLN A 812 6.38 29.86 18.90
N SER A 813 5.13 29.38 18.83
CA SER A 813 4.48 28.61 19.88
C SER A 813 3.30 27.84 19.31
N GLY A 814 2.80 26.84 20.04
CA GLY A 814 1.51 26.21 19.75
C GLY A 814 0.30 27.10 20.05
N GLY A 815 -0.89 26.59 19.73
CA GLY A 815 -2.15 27.32 19.81
C GLY A 815 -3.19 26.83 18.80
N ASN A 816 -4.21 27.66 18.55
CA ASN A 816 -5.31 27.31 17.65
C ASN A 816 -4.92 27.65 16.21
N LEU A 817 -4.94 26.65 15.31
CA LEU A 817 -4.73 26.81 13.88
C LEU A 817 -5.94 27.51 13.25
N PHE A 818 -7.13 26.94 13.45
CA PHE A 818 -8.40 27.48 12.99
C PHE A 818 -9.54 26.96 13.87
N TYR A 819 -10.73 27.49 13.63
CA TYR A 819 -11.96 27.07 14.29
C TYR A 819 -12.98 26.65 13.25
N VAL A 820 -13.72 25.58 13.55
CA VAL A 820 -14.90 25.18 12.78
C VAL A 820 -16.14 25.43 13.63
N GLU A 821 -17.07 26.24 13.11
CA GLU A 821 -18.34 26.52 13.78
C GLU A 821 -19.42 25.55 13.32
N PHE A 822 -20.11 24.96 14.29
CA PHE A 822 -21.22 24.04 14.08
C PHE A 822 -22.47 24.50 14.80
N GLU A 823 -23.62 24.06 14.30
CA GLU A 823 -24.88 24.03 15.03
C GLU A 823 -25.24 22.57 15.34
N SER A 824 -25.49 22.26 16.61
CA SER A 824 -25.98 20.94 17.00
C SER A 824 -27.45 20.75 16.61
N LEU A 825 -27.78 19.60 16.04
CA LEU A 825 -29.14 19.31 15.60
C LEU A 825 -30.04 18.88 16.76
N LEU A 826 -31.27 19.42 16.79
CA LEU A 826 -32.23 19.16 17.88
C LEU A 826 -32.54 17.66 18.10
N ALA A 827 -32.58 16.89 17.01
CA ALA A 827 -32.89 15.46 17.03
C ALA A 827 -31.73 14.57 17.48
N ALA A 828 -30.54 15.14 17.73
CA ALA A 828 -29.32 14.39 18.04
C ALA A 828 -29.01 14.30 19.55
N GLU A 829 -29.97 14.61 20.42
CA GLU A 829 -29.83 14.49 21.88
C GLU A 829 -29.32 13.09 22.29
N GLY A 830 -28.25 13.04 23.09
CA GLY A 830 -27.62 11.80 23.53
C GLY A 830 -26.69 11.15 22.51
N SER A 831 -26.55 11.74 21.32
CA SER A 831 -25.61 11.29 20.29
C SER A 831 -24.23 11.94 20.47
N VAL A 832 -23.20 11.28 19.96
CA VAL A 832 -21.82 11.78 19.95
C VAL A 832 -21.36 11.87 18.51
N SER A 833 -20.94 13.06 18.06
CA SER A 833 -20.25 13.22 16.78
C SER A 833 -18.76 13.04 17.00
N PRO A 834 -18.08 12.08 16.35
CA PRO A 834 -16.63 12.11 16.29
C PRO A 834 -16.17 13.39 15.56
N LEU A 835 -14.97 13.85 15.90
CA LEU A 835 -14.23 14.88 15.18
C LEU A 835 -12.90 14.26 14.77
N THR A 836 -12.82 13.81 13.53
CA THR A 836 -11.66 13.08 13.03
C THR A 836 -10.86 13.99 12.11
N ILE A 837 -9.59 14.19 12.43
CA ILE A 837 -8.67 14.90 11.54
C ILE A 837 -8.10 13.85 10.58
N GLU A 838 -8.52 13.93 9.33
CA GLU A 838 -8.06 13.10 8.23
C GLU A 838 -7.12 13.94 7.34
N HIS A 839 -6.19 13.32 6.61
CA HIS A 839 -5.30 14.00 5.66
C HIS A 839 -4.73 15.34 6.17
N LEU A 840 -3.79 15.23 7.12
CA LEU A 840 -3.07 16.36 7.68
C LEU A 840 -1.67 16.42 7.06
N GLN A 841 -1.39 17.49 6.32
CA GLN A 841 -0.05 17.80 5.82
C GLN A 841 0.37 19.15 6.41
N LEU A 842 1.55 19.21 7.04
CA LEU A 842 2.13 20.43 7.59
C LEU A 842 3.57 20.52 7.08
N ASN A 843 3.86 21.50 6.24
CA ASN A 843 5.08 21.51 5.42
C ASN A 843 5.21 20.14 4.70
N GLU A 844 6.35 19.48 4.87
CA GLU A 844 6.66 18.12 4.41
C GLU A 844 7.09 17.25 5.59
N ALA A 845 6.46 17.44 6.76
CA ALA A 845 6.81 16.71 7.97
C ALA A 845 6.49 15.21 7.84
N GLU A 846 7.48 14.36 8.11
CA GLU A 846 7.35 12.89 8.06
C GLU A 846 6.50 12.30 9.20
N GLN A 847 6.45 12.98 10.36
CA GLN A 847 5.72 12.51 11.55
C GLN A 847 4.79 13.57 12.12
N ILE A 848 3.48 13.30 12.04
CA ILE A 848 2.44 14.14 12.64
C ILE A 848 1.54 13.26 13.52
N THR A 849 1.46 13.58 14.81
CA THR A 849 0.54 12.92 15.73
C THR A 849 -0.82 13.61 15.71
N VAL A 850 -1.87 12.84 15.48
CA VAL A 850 -3.26 13.32 15.51
C VAL A 850 -3.96 12.81 16.75
N MET A 851 -4.62 13.72 17.48
CA MET A 851 -5.52 13.38 18.60
C MET A 851 -6.94 13.79 18.24
N ASN A 852 -7.76 12.81 17.87
CA ASN A 852 -9.16 13.04 17.52
C ASN A 852 -9.99 13.45 18.74
N GLY A 853 -11.09 14.13 18.46
CA GLY A 853 -12.02 14.65 19.48
C GLY A 853 -13.43 14.13 19.26
N SER A 854 -14.38 14.67 20.01
CA SER A 854 -15.80 14.43 19.77
C SER A 854 -16.68 15.50 20.41
N VAL A 855 -17.92 15.58 19.96
CA VAL A 855 -18.95 16.45 20.51
C VAL A 855 -20.11 15.59 21.02
N GLU A 856 -20.32 15.58 22.33
CA GLU A 856 -21.49 14.96 22.97
C GLU A 856 -22.65 15.96 23.05
N ILE A 857 -23.83 15.55 22.57
CA ILE A 857 -25.04 16.39 22.64
C ILE A 857 -25.82 16.09 23.91
N LEU A 858 -25.87 17.07 24.82
CA LEU A 858 -26.58 17.00 26.10
C LEU A 858 -28.08 17.23 25.93
N PRO A 859 -28.92 16.69 26.86
CA PRO A 859 -30.34 17.00 26.88
C PRO A 859 -30.58 18.50 27.01
N GLY A 860 -31.56 19.03 26.25
CA GLY A 860 -31.99 20.42 26.40
C GLY A 860 -32.89 20.66 27.62
N GLN A 861 -33.47 19.61 28.21
CA GLN A 861 -34.42 19.73 29.32
C GLN A 861 -34.24 18.63 30.37
N THR A 862 -34.49 18.98 31.63
CA THR A 862 -34.57 18.02 32.74
C THR A 862 -35.94 17.33 32.72
N VAL A 863 -35.97 16.00 32.68
CA VAL A 863 -37.20 15.19 32.54
C VAL A 863 -37.17 13.96 33.45
N LEU A 864 -38.29 13.67 34.11
CA LEU A 864 -38.52 12.40 34.82
C LEU A 864 -39.20 11.39 33.90
N LEU A 865 -38.63 10.20 33.72
CA LEU A 865 -39.16 9.13 32.85
C LEU A 865 -39.95 8.06 33.66
N PRO A 866 -40.75 7.20 33.00
CA PRO A 866 -41.44 6.11 33.69
C PRO A 866 -40.43 5.10 34.24
N ASN A 867 -40.66 4.61 35.46
CA ASN A 867 -39.87 3.53 36.05
C ASN A 867 -40.00 2.24 35.25
N PHE A 868 -38.96 1.40 35.25
CA PHE A 868 -38.94 0.11 34.58
C PHE A 868 -38.29 -0.96 35.49
N PRO A 869 -38.82 -2.20 35.53
CA PRO A 869 -40.13 -2.60 35.01
C PRO A 869 -41.29 -1.87 35.73
N ASN A 870 -42.49 -1.85 35.15
CA ASN A 870 -43.72 -1.37 35.79
C ASN A 870 -44.95 -2.10 35.20
N PRO A 871 -45.65 -2.99 35.94
CA PRO A 871 -45.41 -3.33 37.34
C PRO A 871 -44.04 -3.97 37.59
N PHE A 872 -43.50 -3.82 38.80
CA PHE A 872 -42.20 -4.37 39.18
C PHE A 872 -42.31 -5.42 40.30
N ASN A 873 -41.30 -6.30 40.43
CA ASN A 873 -41.20 -7.32 41.48
C ASN A 873 -39.75 -7.76 41.73
N PRO A 874 -39.18 -7.58 42.93
CA PRO A 874 -39.45 -6.51 43.89
C PRO A 874 -38.71 -5.20 43.54
N GLU A 875 -37.90 -5.17 42.47
CA GLU A 875 -37.00 -4.06 42.15
C GLU A 875 -37.37 -3.29 40.88
N THR A 876 -37.07 -1.99 40.85
CA THR A 876 -37.27 -1.10 39.70
C THR A 876 -36.19 -0.02 39.67
N TRP A 877 -35.93 0.54 38.50
CA TRP A 877 -35.18 1.79 38.38
C TRP A 877 -36.04 2.89 37.77
N ILE A 878 -35.73 4.13 38.15
CA ILE A 878 -36.46 5.33 37.80
C ILE A 878 -35.55 6.18 36.90
N PRO A 879 -35.73 6.11 35.58
CA PRO A 879 -34.90 6.85 34.64
C PRO A 879 -35.23 8.35 34.64
N TYR A 880 -34.22 9.18 34.38
CA TYR A 880 -34.37 10.63 34.26
C TYR A 880 -33.29 11.23 33.35
N GLN A 881 -33.47 12.48 32.96
CA GLN A 881 -32.52 13.26 32.18
C GLN A 881 -32.27 14.58 32.91
N LEU A 882 -31.04 15.08 32.87
CA LEU A 882 -30.64 16.34 33.48
C LEU A 882 -30.10 17.28 32.40
N ALA A 883 -30.66 18.49 32.31
CA ALA A 883 -30.12 19.55 31.47
C ALA A 883 -28.92 20.26 32.10
N GLU A 884 -28.74 20.19 33.41
CA GLU A 884 -27.66 20.90 34.12
C GLU A 884 -27.10 20.02 35.25
N ASP A 885 -25.87 20.32 35.67
CA ASP A 885 -25.22 19.66 36.81
C ASP A 885 -25.94 20.04 38.10
N VAL A 886 -26.60 19.08 38.76
CA VAL A 886 -27.48 19.37 39.89
C VAL A 886 -27.58 18.22 40.88
N ASN A 887 -27.88 18.55 42.14
CA ASN A 887 -28.17 17.57 43.18
C ASN A 887 -29.55 16.95 42.98
N VAL A 888 -29.61 15.62 42.95
CA VAL A 888 -30.83 14.84 42.69
C VAL A 888 -31.23 14.02 43.90
N THR A 889 -32.50 14.15 44.29
CA THR A 889 -33.13 13.33 45.32
C THR A 889 -34.44 12.76 44.77
N THR A 890 -34.68 11.47 44.99
CA THR A 890 -35.96 10.83 44.66
C THR A 890 -36.65 10.36 45.93
N ARG A 891 -37.92 10.71 46.12
CA ARG A 891 -38.73 10.29 47.27
C ARG A 891 -39.90 9.45 46.82
N ILE A 892 -40.19 8.39 47.54
CA ILE A 892 -41.23 7.41 47.24
C ILE A 892 -42.30 7.46 48.32
N TYR A 893 -43.56 7.51 47.92
CA TYR A 893 -44.72 7.63 48.78
C TYR A 893 -45.75 6.54 48.48
N ASP A 894 -46.54 6.17 49.48
CA ASP A 894 -47.71 5.32 49.31
C ASP A 894 -48.96 6.10 48.86
N VAL A 895 -50.10 5.42 48.70
CA VAL A 895 -51.37 6.03 48.27
C VAL A 895 -51.96 7.04 49.27
N THR A 896 -51.52 7.02 50.53
CA THR A 896 -51.94 7.97 51.57
C THR A 896 -51.07 9.21 51.62
N GLY A 897 -49.96 9.21 50.87
CA GLY A 897 -48.94 10.26 50.88
C GLY A 897 -47.87 10.07 51.96
N GLN A 898 -47.84 8.92 52.64
CA GLN A 898 -46.79 8.62 53.60
C GLN A 898 -45.47 8.33 52.87
N LEU A 899 -44.37 8.92 53.34
CA LEU A 899 -43.03 8.68 52.81
C LEU A 899 -42.59 7.24 53.13
N VAL A 900 -42.25 6.50 52.08
CA VAL A 900 -41.81 5.10 52.14
C VAL A 900 -40.29 5.00 52.10
N ARG A 901 -39.64 5.74 51.18
CA ARG A 901 -38.18 5.69 50.96
C ARG A 901 -37.67 6.97 50.33
N THR A 902 -36.48 7.41 50.73
CA THR A 902 -35.68 8.46 50.10
C THR A 902 -34.44 7.86 49.45
N LEU A 903 -34.19 8.23 48.20
CA LEU A 903 -33.02 7.88 47.43
C LEU A 903 -32.21 9.16 47.22
N GLU A 904 -31.16 9.34 48.02
CA GLU A 904 -30.23 10.46 47.89
C GLU A 904 -29.18 10.13 46.83
N LEU A 905 -29.38 10.62 45.60
CA LEU A 905 -28.49 10.32 44.47
C LEU A 905 -27.29 11.28 44.42
N GLY A 906 -27.37 12.40 45.14
CA GLY A 906 -26.28 13.38 45.25
C GLY A 906 -26.14 14.25 44.00
N GLN A 907 -24.99 14.92 43.88
CA GLN A 907 -24.65 15.74 42.73
C GLN A 907 -24.48 14.86 41.48
N LYS A 908 -25.20 15.20 40.40
CA LYS A 908 -25.17 14.50 39.12
C LYS A 908 -24.86 15.48 38.00
N LEU A 909 -24.06 15.06 37.02
CA LEU A 909 -23.76 15.87 35.84
C LEU A 909 -24.95 15.88 34.86
N ALA A 910 -25.06 16.91 34.02
CA ALA A 910 -25.99 16.94 32.90
C ALA A 910 -25.81 15.69 32.01
N GLY A 911 -26.91 15.08 31.58
CA GLY A 911 -26.88 13.86 30.79
C GLY A 911 -28.07 12.92 31.02
N PHE A 912 -27.94 11.72 30.46
CA PHE A 912 -28.99 10.69 30.42
C PHE A 912 -28.75 9.61 31.49
N TYR A 913 -29.75 9.39 32.35
CA TYR A 913 -29.75 8.38 33.41
C TYR A 913 -30.85 7.35 33.13
N LEU A 914 -30.70 6.60 32.03
CA LEU A 914 -31.75 5.72 31.48
C LEU A 914 -31.60 4.24 31.85
N SER A 915 -30.36 3.80 32.07
CA SER A 915 -30.05 2.40 32.39
C SER A 915 -30.16 2.14 33.90
N LYS A 916 -30.30 0.86 34.27
CA LYS A 916 -30.46 0.41 35.66
C LYS A 916 -29.31 0.87 36.56
N GLU A 917 -28.10 0.95 36.03
CA GLU A 917 -26.87 1.28 36.75
C GLU A 917 -26.74 2.79 37.05
N LYS A 918 -27.36 3.64 36.22
CA LYS A 918 -27.26 5.10 36.31
C LYS A 918 -28.51 5.73 36.93
N ALA A 919 -29.68 5.15 36.68
CA ALA A 919 -30.97 5.62 37.17
C ALA A 919 -31.13 5.47 38.69
N ALA A 920 -32.18 6.08 39.25
CA ALA A 920 -32.48 5.91 40.68
C ALA A 920 -33.02 4.49 40.91
N TYR A 921 -32.33 3.68 41.71
CA TYR A 921 -32.72 2.29 41.96
C TYR A 921 -33.54 2.15 43.24
N TRP A 922 -34.58 1.31 43.19
CA TRP A 922 -35.36 0.93 44.36
C TRP A 922 -35.61 -0.58 44.41
N ASP A 923 -35.35 -1.16 45.58
CA ASP A 923 -35.45 -2.60 45.87
C ASP A 923 -36.79 -3.02 46.50
N GLY A 924 -37.77 -2.11 46.51
CA GLY A 924 -39.09 -2.36 47.10
C GLY A 924 -39.10 -2.39 48.64
N ARG A 925 -38.10 -1.77 49.28
CA ARG A 925 -38.02 -1.66 50.75
C ARG A 925 -38.29 -0.24 51.26
N ASN A 926 -38.81 -0.15 52.48
CA ASN A 926 -38.96 1.13 53.19
C ASN A 926 -37.63 1.60 53.83
N GLU A 927 -37.64 2.73 54.52
CA GLU A 927 -36.46 3.26 55.25
C GLU A 927 -35.87 2.29 56.29
N LEU A 928 -36.69 1.41 56.88
CA LEU A 928 -36.26 0.40 57.86
C LEU A 928 -35.73 -0.89 57.21
N GLY A 929 -35.70 -0.96 55.87
CA GLY A 929 -35.26 -2.15 55.13
C GLY A 929 -36.32 -3.26 55.03
N GLU A 930 -37.57 -2.97 55.40
CA GLU A 930 -38.67 -3.93 55.35
C GLU A 930 -39.30 -3.96 53.95
N LYS A 931 -39.69 -5.15 53.47
CA LYS A 931 -40.38 -5.31 52.19
C LYS A 931 -41.80 -4.75 52.29
N ILE A 932 -42.16 -3.85 51.38
CA ILE A 932 -43.50 -3.24 51.35
C ILE A 932 -44.53 -4.15 50.64
N SER A 933 -45.83 -3.87 50.77
CA SER A 933 -46.92 -4.67 50.16
C SER A 933 -47.14 -4.35 48.67
N SER A 934 -47.67 -5.31 47.90
CA SER A 934 -48.14 -5.04 46.53
C SER A 934 -49.13 -3.87 46.53
N GLY A 935 -49.03 -2.96 45.56
CA GLY A 935 -49.85 -1.75 45.56
C GLY A 935 -49.33 -0.66 44.63
N VAL A 936 -50.04 0.47 44.63
CA VAL A 936 -49.67 1.67 43.90
C VAL A 936 -48.78 2.55 44.77
N TYR A 937 -47.69 3.04 44.19
CA TYR A 937 -46.77 3.97 44.82
C TYR A 937 -46.52 5.17 43.90
N PHE A 938 -46.10 6.30 44.48
CA PHE A 938 -45.73 7.50 43.75
C PHE A 938 -44.28 7.85 44.03
N TYR A 939 -43.52 8.26 43.03
CA TYR A 939 -42.16 8.75 43.20
C TYR A 939 -42.05 10.17 42.68
N THR A 940 -41.38 11.02 43.45
CA THR A 940 -41.10 12.41 43.15
C THR A 940 -39.60 12.60 43.02
N ILE A 941 -39.12 13.07 41.87
CA ILE A 941 -37.75 13.52 41.71
C ILE A 941 -37.67 15.03 41.99
N LYS A 942 -36.60 15.45 42.66
CA LYS A 942 -36.20 16.84 42.77
C LYS A 942 -34.78 16.99 42.23
N ALA A 943 -34.62 17.82 41.20
CA ALA A 943 -33.35 18.15 40.58
C ALA A 943 -33.27 19.69 40.47
N GLY A 944 -32.68 20.33 41.48
CA GLY A 944 -32.67 21.79 41.61
C GLY A 944 -34.10 22.35 41.73
N ASN A 945 -34.49 23.18 40.76
CA ASN A 945 -35.84 23.75 40.65
C ASN A 945 -36.86 22.80 39.98
N PHE A 946 -36.40 21.76 39.30
CA PHE A 946 -37.27 20.78 38.66
C PHE A 946 -37.85 19.81 39.69
N ILE A 947 -39.18 19.69 39.71
CA ILE A 947 -39.90 18.72 40.54
C ILE A 947 -40.93 18.02 39.64
N ALA A 948 -40.88 16.69 39.60
CA ALA A 948 -41.86 15.90 38.86
C ALA A 948 -42.24 14.65 39.65
N THR A 949 -43.50 14.23 39.54
CA THR A 949 -44.04 13.05 40.23
C THR A 949 -44.68 12.09 39.23
N ARG A 950 -44.43 10.79 39.39
CA ARG A 950 -45.05 9.73 38.57
C ARG A 950 -45.49 8.55 39.45
N LYS A 951 -46.30 7.67 38.87
CA LYS A 951 -46.89 6.49 39.52
C LYS A 951 -46.10 5.22 39.13
N MET A 952 -45.96 4.29 40.07
CA MET A 952 -45.46 2.92 39.87
C MET A 952 -46.33 1.89 40.57
N ILE A 953 -46.26 0.63 40.14
CA ILE A 953 -47.05 -0.48 40.66
C ILE A 953 -46.11 -1.62 41.09
N LEU A 954 -46.12 -1.98 42.37
CA LEU A 954 -45.44 -3.17 42.88
C LEU A 954 -46.41 -4.36 42.83
N MET A 955 -45.98 -5.46 42.21
CA MET A 955 -46.76 -6.70 42.12
C MET A 955 -45.89 -7.88 42.58
N LYS A 956 -46.14 -8.39 43.78
CA LYS A 956 -45.45 -9.58 44.32
C LYS A 956 -45.87 -10.87 43.66
#